data_AF-A0A3E0NR67-F1
#
_entry.id   AF-A0A3E0NR67-F1
#
_cell.length_a   1.000
_cell.length_b   1.000
_cell.length_c   1.000
_cell.angle_alpha   90.00
_cell.angle_beta   90.00
_cell.angle_gamma   90.00
#
_symmetry.space_group_name_H-M   'P 1'
#
loop_
_entity.id
_entity.type
_entity.pdbx_description
1 polymer ?
#
loop_
_entity_poly.entity_id
_entity_poly.type
_entity_poly.pdbx_seq_one_letter_code
_entity_poly.pdbx_strand_id
1 'polypeptide(L)'
;MTAPAVERASTVLEDLAGDLCLEDSVDVYLWPPDVFALTSETLKVTGAYRLATDATIENPWPPKENWVRAARRQGREWWKFVYDFGIERNEAPAVEDLEQNLASVGELRTKLIEYRDLPIDAFDAIGSPEAGGEERKAAEEVAVALLTLHGLADEACAGFGVLSGARGMASIIHFAANSLLSETGSLSRRTRSRGLVLPKMRTSQVGLTLRSFSHHLTFHQTESQVTWRAVPWTSEDETTLNILMVPFPYRVSARAFQPRPTLGQARSIRNGRFFEYSEHGEALDVDEVLDLVRVSEAHAGRVHVILLPELSIGRQKLLELQDKLVQARGNLPIPMILAGIADRGEGRDAAARNRVVLCTYFAGKWYELAQDKHHRWKLDAPQVLQYGLGGVLTGGRDWWEAISIPNRCLSMLVPSGWLALAPLICEDLARLDPISELIRGIGPTLTIALLFDGPQLKERWPARYASVLADDPGSSVLTFTNLGMARRSRIWKDDSLKTRSSLGNRTVALWKDDVRGWHTVTLPPNCRASLLTVTAEWDEEYTADGRSDGRHAARFVLQGVHPIYPSREREALDGRCDEGAWDVCSLPDREDVSESTKQPLPKFYGHASGADLLELSSVTYLADSLLDCRSEDVIRIANLARYKRQGDSPLLASVHGVLCRRSSLRNGQDAEGDDDQLDQYRFTTRRLRRRIDIAERPPTGERIAQIRSKERRQYYSCLVRHCAETLDCFSDTECSLEEVLGELEIGRQRELSPITCLRLEMLVVHTVLWTVHKRVSEFRRQGRLSSLWADLLCRTEDELQREGLRLLDRFHGEKWPDSDA
;
A
#
# COMPACT_ATOMS: atom_id res chain seq x y z
N MET A 1 14.15 -17.50 59.30
CA MET A 1 13.41 -18.32 58.31
C MET A 1 13.84 -17.84 56.94
N THR A 2 14.88 -18.46 56.40
CA THR A 2 15.41 -18.25 55.05
C THR A 2 14.51 -18.98 54.07
N ALA A 3 13.81 -18.24 53.21
CA ALA A 3 13.17 -18.81 52.03
C ALA A 3 14.28 -19.13 51.00
N PRO A 4 14.22 -20.26 50.30
CA PRO A 4 15.19 -20.55 49.25
C PRO A 4 14.88 -19.65 48.05
N ALA A 5 15.82 -18.75 47.74
CA ALA A 5 15.95 -18.19 46.42
C ALA A 5 16.38 -19.33 45.49
N VAL A 6 15.40 -20.01 44.89
CA VAL A 6 15.68 -20.82 43.69
C VAL A 6 15.83 -19.81 42.56
N GLU A 7 17.08 -19.41 42.33
CA GLU A 7 17.54 -18.92 41.03
C GLU A 7 17.07 -19.91 39.96
N ARG A 8 16.01 -19.56 39.23
CA ARG A 8 15.86 -20.08 37.87
C ARG A 8 16.79 -19.24 37.02
N ALA A 9 17.95 -19.80 36.66
CA ALA A 9 18.62 -19.38 35.45
C ALA A 9 17.61 -19.58 34.31
N SER A 10 17.09 -18.50 33.75
CA SER A 10 16.16 -18.53 32.62
C SER A 10 16.94 -19.05 31.41
N THR A 11 16.56 -20.21 30.88
CA THR A 11 17.17 -20.78 29.67
C THR A 11 16.54 -20.13 28.43
N VAL A 12 17.39 -19.66 27.51
CA VAL A 12 17.03 -18.80 26.36
C VAL A 12 15.93 -19.43 25.51
N LEU A 13 16.03 -20.72 25.21
CA LEU A 13 15.26 -21.30 24.13
C LEU A 13 13.94 -21.93 24.59
N GLU A 14 13.79 -22.36 25.84
CA GLU A 14 12.50 -22.82 26.39
C GLU A 14 11.59 -21.63 26.80
N ASP A 15 12.13 -20.58 27.44
CA ASP A 15 11.34 -19.41 27.86
C ASP A 15 10.91 -18.51 26.66
N LEU A 16 11.76 -18.40 25.62
CA LEU A 16 11.45 -17.65 24.39
C LEU A 16 10.59 -18.45 23.39
N ALA A 17 10.67 -19.79 23.41
CA ALA A 17 9.84 -20.68 22.58
C ALA A 17 8.34 -20.52 22.86
N GLY A 18 7.93 -20.36 24.12
CA GLY A 18 6.51 -20.23 24.46
C GLY A 18 5.63 -21.32 23.83
N ASP A 19 4.57 -20.92 23.12
CA ASP A 19 3.60 -21.81 22.46
C ASP A 19 4.18 -22.71 21.33
N LEU A 20 5.44 -22.51 20.94
CA LEU A 20 6.14 -23.31 19.94
C LEU A 20 7.44 -23.84 20.54
N CYS A 21 7.38 -24.99 21.23
CA CYS A 21 8.58 -25.71 21.64
C CYS A 21 9.47 -25.96 20.41
N LEU A 22 10.72 -25.48 20.46
CA LEU A 22 11.78 -25.85 19.51
C LEU A 22 11.95 -27.38 19.39
N GLU A 23 11.51 -28.10 20.42
CA GLU A 23 11.59 -29.56 20.56
C GLU A 23 10.54 -30.31 19.73
N ASP A 24 9.30 -29.80 19.61
CA ASP A 24 8.16 -30.66 19.22
C ASP A 24 7.49 -30.33 17.87
N SER A 25 7.69 -29.15 17.27
CA SER A 25 7.08 -28.87 15.97
C SER A 25 8.06 -28.34 14.93
N VAL A 26 8.36 -29.17 13.94
CA VAL A 26 8.93 -28.75 12.65
C VAL A 26 8.02 -27.70 11.97
N ASP A 27 6.76 -27.59 12.43
CA ASP A 27 5.77 -26.61 12.00
C ASP A 27 6.22 -25.15 12.10
N VAL A 28 7.12 -24.79 13.04
CA VAL A 28 7.65 -23.42 13.06
C VAL A 28 8.49 -23.13 11.81
N TYR A 29 9.18 -24.15 11.28
CA TYR A 29 10.00 -24.07 10.06
C TYR A 29 9.17 -24.16 8.78
N LEU A 30 7.87 -24.50 8.85
CA LEU A 30 6.95 -24.38 7.70
C LEU A 30 6.67 -22.94 7.31
N TRP A 31 6.95 -21.96 8.18
CA TRP A 31 6.62 -20.57 7.91
C TRP A 31 7.80 -19.67 8.29
N PRO A 32 8.60 -19.21 7.30
CA PRO A 32 9.80 -18.41 7.55
C PRO A 32 9.58 -17.17 8.43
N PRO A 33 8.46 -16.42 8.35
CA PRO A 33 8.19 -15.32 9.27
C PRO A 33 8.18 -15.72 10.76
N ASP A 34 7.80 -16.94 11.11
CA ASP A 34 7.81 -17.40 12.51
C ASP A 34 9.25 -17.66 12.99
N VAL A 35 10.08 -18.24 12.13
CA VAL A 35 11.51 -18.40 12.38
C VAL A 35 12.21 -17.04 12.49
N PHE A 36 11.84 -16.08 11.62
CA PHE A 36 12.33 -14.72 11.71
C PHE A 36 11.94 -14.06 13.04
N ALA A 37 10.69 -14.25 13.50
CA ALA A 37 10.24 -13.75 14.79
C ALA A 37 11.07 -14.32 15.95
N LEU A 38 11.26 -15.65 15.96
CA LEU A 38 12.02 -16.35 16.99
C LEU A 38 13.47 -15.87 17.03
N THR A 39 14.15 -15.89 15.88
CA THR A 39 15.55 -15.45 15.80
C THR A 39 15.70 -13.97 16.16
N SER A 40 14.79 -13.11 15.74
CA SER A 40 14.81 -11.68 16.11
C SER A 40 14.63 -11.45 17.60
N GLU A 41 13.68 -12.15 18.21
CA GLU A 41 13.42 -12.08 19.65
C GLU A 41 14.65 -12.53 20.43
N THR A 42 15.22 -13.69 20.09
CA THR A 42 16.43 -14.22 20.72
C THR A 42 17.62 -13.28 20.54
N LEU A 43 17.92 -12.83 19.31
CA LEU A 43 19.02 -11.91 19.04
C LEU A 43 18.86 -10.59 19.80
N LYS A 44 17.62 -10.09 19.94
CA LYS A 44 17.33 -8.86 20.69
C LYS A 44 17.56 -9.03 22.20
N VAL A 45 17.17 -10.17 22.76
CA VAL A 45 17.31 -10.47 24.20
C VAL A 45 18.77 -10.74 24.57
N THR A 46 19.49 -11.53 23.77
CA THR A 46 20.88 -11.93 24.07
C THR A 46 21.91 -10.90 23.62
N GLY A 47 21.55 -9.97 22.74
CA GLY A 47 22.49 -9.03 22.13
C GLY A 47 23.48 -9.67 21.15
N ALA A 48 23.31 -10.97 20.83
CA ALA A 48 24.25 -11.75 20.02
C ALA A 48 24.45 -11.24 18.58
N TYR A 49 23.57 -10.37 18.08
CA TYR A 49 23.75 -9.76 16.76
C TYR A 49 25.02 -8.89 16.66
N ARG A 50 25.58 -8.43 17.79
CA ARG A 50 26.85 -7.68 17.85
C ARG A 50 28.04 -8.46 17.29
N LEU A 51 27.96 -9.80 17.27
CA LEU A 51 29.03 -10.68 16.80
C LEU A 51 29.29 -10.59 15.31
N ALA A 52 28.30 -10.16 14.53
CA ALA A 52 28.45 -10.09 13.08
C ALA A 52 29.58 -9.17 12.61
N THR A 53 30.06 -8.26 13.46
CA THR A 53 31.18 -7.36 13.15
C THR A 53 32.45 -7.67 13.94
N ASP A 54 32.48 -8.77 14.70
CA ASP A 54 33.63 -9.11 15.52
C ASP A 54 34.62 -10.00 14.75
N ALA A 55 35.77 -9.42 14.40
CA ALA A 55 36.82 -10.08 13.64
C ALA A 55 37.65 -11.08 14.46
N THR A 56 37.40 -11.20 15.77
CA THR A 56 38.18 -12.06 16.69
C THR A 56 37.55 -13.43 16.93
N ILE A 57 36.39 -13.71 16.32
CA ILE A 57 35.66 -14.96 16.47
C ILE A 57 36.28 -16.05 15.58
N GLU A 58 36.47 -17.25 16.14
CA GLU A 58 37.01 -18.41 15.41
C GLU A 58 36.09 -18.85 14.25
N ASN A 59 34.78 -18.66 14.44
CA ASN A 59 33.70 -18.89 13.47
C ASN A 59 33.16 -17.55 12.91
N PRO A 60 33.75 -17.00 11.84
CA PRO A 60 33.30 -15.72 11.29
C PRO A 60 31.89 -15.83 10.68
N TRP A 61 31.12 -14.77 10.82
CA TRP A 61 29.85 -14.59 10.12
C TRP A 61 29.96 -13.44 9.11
N PRO A 62 29.45 -13.58 7.87
CA PRO A 62 28.67 -14.72 7.36
C PRO A 62 29.50 -15.99 7.08
N PRO A 63 28.92 -17.20 7.23
CA PRO A 63 29.67 -18.46 7.36
C PRO A 63 30.17 -19.08 6.04
N LYS A 64 29.88 -18.48 4.87
CA LYS A 64 30.16 -19.07 3.56
C LYS A 64 30.82 -18.08 2.60
N GLU A 65 31.84 -18.54 1.88
CA GLU A 65 32.34 -17.87 0.67
C GLU A 65 31.20 -17.91 -0.37
N ASN A 66 30.65 -16.75 -0.74
CA ASN A 66 29.39 -16.56 -1.50
C ASN A 66 28.08 -16.65 -0.70
N TRP A 67 28.09 -16.28 0.58
CA TRP A 67 26.90 -16.17 1.44
C TRP A 67 25.65 -15.63 0.72
N VAL A 68 25.74 -14.46 0.06
CA VAL A 68 24.61 -13.80 -0.60
C VAL A 68 23.89 -14.71 -1.60
N ARG A 69 24.65 -15.41 -2.45
CA ARG A 69 24.09 -16.33 -3.46
C ARG A 69 23.49 -17.57 -2.79
N ALA A 70 24.14 -18.06 -1.73
CA ALA A 70 23.67 -19.21 -0.98
C ALA A 70 22.34 -18.91 -0.26
N ALA A 71 22.24 -17.77 0.44
CA ALA A 71 21.04 -17.32 1.12
C ALA A 71 19.86 -17.19 0.14
N ARG A 72 20.04 -16.47 -0.98
CA ARG A 72 19.03 -16.34 -2.05
C ARG A 72 18.53 -17.69 -2.57
N ARG A 73 19.44 -18.65 -2.76
CA ARG A 73 19.06 -19.99 -3.22
C ARG A 73 18.25 -20.74 -2.16
N GLN A 74 18.72 -20.72 -0.92
CA GLN A 74 18.06 -21.41 0.19
C GLN A 74 16.69 -20.80 0.52
N GLY A 75 16.51 -19.49 0.41
CA GLY A 75 15.19 -18.86 0.52
C GLY A 75 14.18 -19.39 -0.51
N ARG A 76 14.61 -19.60 -1.76
CA ARG A 76 13.76 -20.22 -2.80
C ARG A 76 13.50 -21.70 -2.57
N GLU A 77 14.48 -22.45 -2.08
CA GLU A 77 14.29 -23.84 -1.66
C GLU A 77 13.27 -23.93 -0.52
N TRP A 78 13.28 -22.96 0.39
CA TRP A 78 12.29 -22.86 1.47
C TRP A 78 10.88 -22.72 0.93
N TRP A 79 10.65 -21.90 -0.10
CA TRP A 79 9.32 -21.81 -0.74
C TRP A 79 8.83 -23.13 -1.28
N LYS A 80 9.72 -23.93 -1.87
CA LYS A 80 9.38 -25.26 -2.35
C LYS A 80 8.91 -26.15 -1.19
N PHE A 81 9.65 -26.12 -0.08
CA PHE A 81 9.27 -26.84 1.13
C PHE A 81 7.92 -26.37 1.71
N VAL A 82 7.70 -25.06 1.84
CA VAL A 82 6.43 -24.50 2.32
C VAL A 82 5.26 -24.91 1.43
N TYR A 83 5.45 -24.87 0.10
CA TYR A 83 4.41 -25.27 -0.84
C TYR A 83 4.13 -26.76 -0.76
N ASP A 84 5.15 -27.61 -0.84
CA ASP A 84 4.99 -29.07 -0.90
C ASP A 84 4.30 -29.59 0.38
N PHE A 85 4.70 -29.10 1.57
CA PHE A 85 4.15 -29.60 2.85
C PHE A 85 2.97 -28.76 3.37
N GLY A 86 3.08 -27.44 3.35
CA GLY A 86 2.07 -26.54 3.92
C GLY A 86 0.86 -26.28 3.02
N ILE A 87 0.99 -26.44 1.70
CA ILE A 87 -0.09 -26.12 0.75
C ILE A 87 -0.56 -27.36 -0.02
N GLU A 88 0.37 -28.13 -0.58
CA GLU A 88 0.04 -29.28 -1.42
C GLU A 88 -0.37 -30.50 -0.60
N ARG A 89 0.42 -30.88 0.41
CA ARG A 89 0.09 -31.99 1.32
C ARG A 89 -0.82 -31.55 2.46
N ASN A 90 -0.73 -30.29 2.87
CA ASN A 90 -1.40 -29.76 4.07
C ASN A 90 -1.08 -30.62 5.31
N GLU A 91 0.19 -30.97 5.46
CA GLU A 91 0.73 -31.87 6.48
C GLU A 91 1.88 -31.18 7.23
N ALA A 92 2.00 -31.50 8.51
CA ALA A 92 3.19 -31.15 9.29
C ALA A 92 4.38 -31.99 8.79
N PRO A 93 5.49 -31.37 8.37
CA PRO A 93 6.68 -32.09 7.90
C PRO A 93 7.33 -32.81 9.07
N ALA A 94 7.91 -33.98 8.81
CA ALA A 94 8.79 -34.65 9.76
C ALA A 94 10.16 -33.94 9.84
N VAL A 95 10.96 -34.27 10.85
CA VAL A 95 12.32 -33.69 10.98
C VAL A 95 13.17 -34.09 9.78
N GLU A 96 13.03 -35.33 9.32
CA GLU A 96 13.71 -35.88 8.16
C GLU A 96 13.35 -35.11 6.88
N ASP A 97 12.12 -34.61 6.76
CA ASP A 97 11.72 -33.77 5.63
C ASP A 97 12.46 -32.43 5.63
N LEU A 98 12.65 -31.82 6.81
CA LEU A 98 13.44 -30.60 6.94
C LEU A 98 14.92 -30.86 6.61
N GLU A 99 15.49 -31.93 7.13
CA GLU A 99 16.90 -32.30 6.89
C GLU A 99 17.16 -32.65 5.41
N GLN A 100 16.20 -33.29 4.74
CA GLN A 100 16.32 -33.68 3.35
C GLN A 100 16.09 -32.52 2.38
N ASN A 101 15.07 -31.68 2.64
CA ASN A 101 14.63 -30.65 1.70
C ASN A 101 15.25 -29.27 2.01
N LEU A 102 15.66 -29.03 3.25
CA LEU A 102 16.29 -27.79 3.73
C LEU A 102 17.47 -28.10 4.66
N ALA A 103 18.42 -28.92 4.19
CA ALA A 103 19.56 -29.40 4.99
C ALA A 103 20.25 -28.33 5.84
N SER A 104 20.51 -27.14 5.28
CA SER A 104 21.12 -26.03 6.06
C SER A 104 20.23 -25.53 7.20
N VAL A 105 18.92 -25.48 7.02
CA VAL A 105 17.97 -25.10 8.09
C VAL A 105 17.89 -26.22 9.13
N GLY A 106 17.86 -27.48 8.70
CA GLY A 106 17.89 -28.65 9.58
C GLY A 106 19.13 -28.70 10.47
N GLU A 107 20.33 -28.51 9.90
CA GLU A 107 21.59 -28.44 10.64
C GLU A 107 21.60 -27.32 11.68
N LEU A 108 21.11 -26.13 11.30
CA LEU A 108 21.02 -24.98 12.21
C LEU A 108 20.03 -25.24 13.34
N ARG A 109 18.88 -25.87 13.04
CA ARG A 109 17.91 -26.30 14.06
C ARG A 109 18.56 -27.24 15.07
N THR A 110 19.27 -28.27 14.61
CA THR A 110 19.92 -29.25 15.49
C THR A 110 20.90 -28.58 16.45
N LYS A 111 21.69 -27.62 15.96
CA LYS A 111 22.58 -26.81 16.81
C LYS A 111 21.83 -25.98 17.85
N LEU A 112 20.72 -25.34 17.47
CA LEU A 112 19.91 -24.57 18.43
C LEU A 112 19.31 -25.47 19.51
N ILE A 113 18.91 -26.70 19.17
CA ILE A 113 18.37 -27.66 20.14
C ILE A 113 19.47 -28.19 21.07
N GLU A 114 20.65 -28.49 20.54
CA GLU A 114 21.79 -28.98 21.32
C GLU A 114 22.17 -28.01 22.46
N TYR A 115 22.12 -26.71 22.18
CA TYR A 115 22.48 -25.65 23.13
C TYR A 115 21.26 -24.91 23.70
N ARG A 116 20.09 -25.55 23.77
CA ARG A 116 18.84 -24.93 24.25
C ARG A 116 18.90 -24.43 25.69
N ASP A 117 19.68 -25.11 26.51
CA ASP A 117 19.86 -24.83 27.93
C ASP A 117 21.01 -23.85 28.21
N LEU A 118 21.63 -23.30 27.16
CA LEU A 118 22.67 -22.30 27.30
C LEU A 118 22.09 -21.03 27.96
N PRO A 119 22.70 -20.51 29.04
CA PRO A 119 22.14 -19.39 29.77
C PRO A 119 22.39 -18.06 29.02
N ILE A 120 21.52 -17.06 29.22
CA ILE A 120 21.58 -15.77 28.48
C ILE A 120 22.92 -15.05 28.71
N ASP A 121 23.45 -15.10 29.93
CA ASP A 121 24.71 -14.46 30.31
C ASP A 121 25.94 -15.12 29.68
N ALA A 122 25.83 -16.34 29.15
CA ALA A 122 26.88 -16.94 28.31
C ALA A 122 27.19 -16.07 27.07
N PHE A 123 26.21 -15.31 26.56
CA PHE A 123 26.42 -14.41 25.43
C PHE A 123 27.19 -13.13 25.81
N ASP A 124 27.25 -12.74 27.08
CA ASP A 124 28.04 -11.60 27.55
C ASP A 124 29.55 -11.90 27.48
N ALA A 125 29.92 -13.16 27.64
CA ALA A 125 31.31 -13.63 27.56
C ALA A 125 31.92 -13.49 26.14
N ILE A 126 31.08 -13.37 25.11
CA ILE A 126 31.55 -13.32 23.72
C ILE A 126 32.25 -11.99 23.45
N GLY A 127 33.48 -12.05 22.93
CA GLY A 127 34.34 -10.87 22.70
C GLY A 127 35.15 -10.45 23.93
N SER A 128 35.03 -11.14 25.08
CA SER A 128 35.93 -10.97 26.22
C SER A 128 37.16 -11.88 26.06
N PRO A 129 38.39 -11.35 25.93
CA PRO A 129 39.60 -12.15 25.80
C PRO A 129 39.88 -13.05 27.01
N GLU A 130 39.35 -12.67 28.18
CA GLU A 130 39.57 -13.34 29.46
C GLU A 130 38.57 -14.47 29.72
N ALA A 131 37.45 -14.51 28.99
CA ALA A 131 36.50 -15.61 29.03
C ALA A 131 37.00 -16.74 28.12
N GLY A 132 37.87 -17.60 28.63
CA GLY A 132 38.18 -18.90 28.01
C GLY A 132 37.25 -19.98 28.56
N GLY A 133 36.61 -20.77 27.71
CA GLY A 133 35.75 -21.89 28.15
C GLY A 133 34.86 -22.48 27.06
N GLU A 134 34.39 -23.71 27.28
CA GLU A 134 33.44 -24.41 26.38
C GLU A 134 32.13 -23.62 26.21
N GLU A 135 31.67 -22.94 27.25
CA GLU A 135 30.43 -22.15 27.25
C GLU A 135 30.48 -20.94 26.31
N ARG A 136 31.61 -20.21 26.27
CA ARG A 136 31.81 -19.13 25.31
C ARG A 136 31.76 -19.65 23.87
N LYS A 137 32.43 -20.78 23.61
CA LYS A 137 32.46 -21.38 22.28
C LYS A 137 31.07 -21.83 21.84
N ALA A 138 30.30 -22.43 22.75
CA ALA A 138 28.90 -22.75 22.51
C ALA A 138 28.07 -21.50 22.19
N ALA A 139 28.25 -20.41 22.95
CA ALA A 139 27.55 -19.14 22.71
C ALA A 139 27.89 -18.52 21.35
N GLU A 140 29.15 -18.56 20.92
CA GLU A 140 29.59 -18.14 19.58
C GLU A 140 28.95 -19.01 18.49
N GLU A 141 28.94 -20.34 18.64
CA GLU A 141 28.32 -21.27 17.69
C GLU A 141 26.81 -21.03 17.55
N VAL A 142 26.10 -20.83 18.67
CA VAL A 142 24.67 -20.53 18.69
C VAL A 142 24.38 -19.18 18.05
N ALA A 143 25.18 -18.15 18.33
CA ALA A 143 25.00 -16.84 17.75
C ALA A 143 25.18 -16.83 16.22
N VAL A 144 26.21 -17.53 15.71
CA VAL A 144 26.40 -17.73 14.27
C VAL A 144 25.21 -18.48 13.67
N ALA A 145 24.68 -19.49 14.36
CA ALA A 145 23.52 -20.23 13.90
C ALA A 145 22.26 -19.34 13.84
N LEU A 146 22.00 -18.53 14.87
CA LEU A 146 20.88 -17.59 14.94
C LEU A 146 20.95 -16.54 13.81
N LEU A 147 22.11 -15.90 13.62
CA LEU A 147 22.32 -14.90 12.58
C LEU A 147 22.15 -15.50 11.17
N THR A 148 22.67 -16.71 10.96
CA THR A 148 22.51 -17.43 9.69
C THR A 148 21.04 -17.75 9.43
N LEU A 149 20.36 -18.34 10.40
CA LEU A 149 18.94 -18.70 10.27
C LEU A 149 18.05 -17.46 10.07
N HIS A 150 18.37 -16.35 10.75
CA HIS A 150 17.71 -15.05 10.59
C HIS A 150 17.81 -14.54 9.14
N GLY A 151 19.02 -14.52 8.57
CA GLY A 151 19.23 -14.09 7.19
C GLY A 151 18.55 -15.01 6.16
N LEU A 152 18.51 -16.32 6.39
CA LEU A 152 17.79 -17.27 5.54
C LEU A 152 16.27 -17.07 5.60
N ALA A 153 15.73 -16.85 6.80
CA ALA A 153 14.30 -16.63 6.99
C ALA A 153 13.85 -15.29 6.37
N ASP A 154 14.65 -14.23 6.51
CA ASP A 154 14.42 -12.95 5.85
C ASP A 154 14.41 -13.09 4.32
N GLU A 155 15.41 -13.76 3.75
CA GLU A 155 15.51 -13.99 2.30
C GLU A 155 14.34 -14.82 1.75
N ALA A 156 13.85 -15.79 2.52
CA ALA A 156 12.65 -16.55 2.20
C ALA A 156 11.36 -15.71 2.24
N CYS A 157 11.42 -14.44 2.64
CA CYS A 157 10.27 -13.53 2.67
C CYS A 157 10.38 -12.39 1.66
N ALA A 158 11.30 -12.48 0.70
CA ALA A 158 11.43 -11.53 -0.40
C ALA A 158 10.08 -11.32 -1.12
N GLY A 159 9.63 -10.06 -1.17
CA GLY A 159 8.36 -9.67 -1.83
C GLY A 159 7.10 -9.81 -0.98
N PHE A 160 7.20 -10.22 0.29
CA PHE A 160 6.06 -10.19 1.21
C PHE A 160 5.67 -8.73 1.53
N GLY A 161 4.37 -8.48 1.66
CA GLY A 161 3.80 -7.16 1.97
C GLY A 161 3.59 -6.23 0.77
N VAL A 162 4.10 -6.58 -0.41
CA VAL A 162 3.99 -5.74 -1.62
C VAL A 162 3.32 -6.48 -2.76
N LEU A 163 2.74 -5.72 -3.70
CA LEU A 163 2.32 -6.25 -5.00
C LEU A 163 3.59 -6.50 -5.81
N SER A 164 3.83 -7.75 -6.18
CA SER A 164 5.16 -8.21 -6.61
C SER A 164 5.17 -8.87 -7.98
N GLY A 165 4.00 -9.14 -8.58
CA GLY A 165 3.93 -9.90 -9.83
C GLY A 165 4.61 -11.28 -9.71
N ALA A 166 4.61 -11.88 -8.51
CA ALA A 166 5.23 -13.17 -8.26
C ALA A 166 4.61 -14.25 -9.17
N ARG A 167 5.40 -15.27 -9.53
CA ARG A 167 5.00 -16.29 -10.51
C ARG A 167 4.97 -17.70 -9.94
N GLY A 168 4.07 -18.53 -10.49
CA GLY A 168 4.01 -19.96 -10.20
C GLY A 168 3.70 -20.27 -8.73
N MET A 169 4.64 -20.91 -8.04
CA MET A 169 4.50 -21.26 -6.63
C MET A 169 4.60 -20.04 -5.70
N ALA A 170 5.45 -19.07 -6.06
CA ALA A 170 5.71 -17.90 -5.23
C ALA A 170 4.46 -17.03 -5.05
N SER A 171 3.62 -16.88 -6.09
CA SER A 171 2.36 -16.13 -6.01
C SER A 171 1.40 -16.71 -4.97
N ILE A 172 1.31 -18.03 -4.84
CA ILE A 172 0.43 -18.67 -3.82
C ILE A 172 0.92 -18.33 -2.42
N ILE A 173 2.23 -18.40 -2.20
CA ILE A 173 2.86 -18.10 -0.91
C ILE A 173 2.70 -16.60 -0.58
N HIS A 174 2.93 -15.72 -1.56
CA HIS A 174 2.75 -14.28 -1.41
C HIS A 174 1.29 -13.94 -1.09
N PHE A 175 0.32 -14.57 -1.78
CA PHE A 175 -1.09 -14.43 -1.47
C PHE A 175 -1.40 -14.84 -0.02
N ALA A 176 -0.89 -15.99 0.42
CA ALA A 176 -1.11 -16.48 1.78
C ALA A 176 -0.51 -15.53 2.83
N ALA A 177 0.73 -15.08 2.60
CA ALA A 177 1.45 -14.14 3.46
C ALA A 177 0.75 -12.78 3.55
N ASN A 178 0.40 -12.19 2.40
CA ASN A 178 -0.25 -10.88 2.33
C ASN A 178 -1.67 -10.91 2.88
N SER A 179 -2.37 -12.04 2.74
CA SER A 179 -3.68 -12.26 3.37
C SER A 179 -3.55 -12.30 4.89
N LEU A 180 -2.58 -13.07 5.41
CA LEU A 180 -2.31 -13.13 6.86
C LEU A 180 -1.96 -11.74 7.43
N LEU A 181 -1.08 -11.01 6.74
CA LEU A 181 -0.69 -9.65 7.11
C LEU A 181 -1.88 -8.69 7.12
N SER A 182 -2.75 -8.75 6.12
CA SER A 182 -3.93 -7.89 6.03
C SER A 182 -4.94 -8.21 7.13
N GLU A 183 -5.12 -9.49 7.46
CA GLU A 183 -6.08 -9.94 8.47
C GLU A 183 -5.60 -9.68 9.89
N THR A 184 -4.32 -9.93 10.17
CA THR A 184 -3.78 -9.98 11.55
C THR A 184 -2.86 -8.81 11.90
N GLY A 185 -2.38 -8.07 10.90
CA GLY A 185 -1.36 -7.04 11.09
C GLY A 185 0.06 -7.60 11.31
N SER A 186 0.29 -8.89 11.01
CA SER A 186 1.59 -9.55 11.12
C SER A 186 1.76 -10.60 10.02
N LEU A 187 2.98 -10.79 9.55
CA LEU A 187 3.36 -11.92 8.69
C LEU A 187 3.60 -13.19 9.49
N SER A 188 3.84 -13.10 10.80
CA SER A 188 4.00 -14.26 11.68
C SER A 188 2.65 -14.77 12.18
N ARG A 189 2.54 -16.09 12.33
CA ARG A 189 1.39 -16.80 12.92
C ARG A 189 1.44 -16.79 14.45
N ARG A 190 2.55 -16.34 15.06
CA ARG A 190 2.71 -16.25 16.53
C ARG A 190 1.72 -15.26 17.12
N THR A 191 1.39 -15.47 18.39
CA THR A 191 0.53 -14.55 19.14
C THR A 191 1.18 -13.18 19.25
N ARG A 192 0.38 -12.12 19.10
CA ARG A 192 0.85 -10.74 19.11
C ARG A 192 1.59 -10.33 20.39
N SER A 193 1.33 -10.99 21.51
CA SER A 193 2.06 -10.81 22.77
C SER A 193 3.54 -11.18 22.68
N ARG A 194 3.91 -12.06 21.72
CA ARG A 194 5.30 -12.44 21.45
C ARG A 194 5.99 -11.51 20.45
N GLY A 195 5.21 -10.73 19.71
CA GLY A 195 5.70 -9.73 18.77
C GLY A 195 4.99 -9.79 17.42
N LEU A 196 5.35 -8.85 16.56
CA LEU A 196 4.84 -8.67 15.21
C LEU A 196 6.00 -8.81 14.23
N VAL A 197 5.76 -9.48 13.11
CA VAL A 197 6.67 -9.47 11.96
C VAL A 197 6.02 -8.69 10.86
N LEU A 198 6.69 -7.67 10.35
CA LEU A 198 6.15 -6.74 9.36
C LEU A 198 7.04 -6.72 8.13
N PRO A 199 6.48 -6.43 6.95
CA PRO A 199 7.29 -6.15 5.78
C PRO A 199 8.16 -4.91 6.00
N LYS A 200 9.27 -4.90 5.29
CA LYS A 200 10.23 -3.81 5.28
C LYS A 200 10.39 -3.29 3.86
N MET A 201 10.40 -1.96 3.75
CA MET A 201 10.48 -1.22 2.48
C MET A 201 11.84 -0.57 2.29
N ARG A 202 12.59 -0.34 3.38
CA ARG A 202 13.93 0.27 3.38
C ARG A 202 14.81 -0.42 4.41
N THR A 203 16.07 -0.64 4.07
CA THR A 203 17.09 -1.23 4.94
C THR A 203 17.98 -0.15 5.53
N SER A 204 18.08 -0.09 6.86
CA SER A 204 18.91 0.90 7.52
C SER A 204 20.37 0.81 7.07
N GLN A 205 20.89 1.89 6.48
CA GLN A 205 22.28 2.03 6.04
C GLN A 205 23.17 2.71 7.09
N VAL A 206 22.61 3.04 8.27
CA VAL A 206 23.30 3.81 9.31
C VAL A 206 23.30 3.03 10.63
N GLY A 207 24.50 2.68 11.07
CA GLY A 207 24.71 1.95 12.32
C GLY A 207 24.41 0.45 12.21
N LEU A 208 24.98 -0.31 13.14
CA LEU A 208 24.77 -1.76 13.23
C LEU A 208 23.68 -2.05 14.26
N THR A 209 22.44 -2.13 13.81
CA THR A 209 21.29 -2.53 14.65
C THR A 209 20.67 -3.80 14.09
N LEU A 210 19.78 -4.46 14.83
CA LEU A 210 19.04 -5.62 14.29
C LEU A 210 18.30 -5.28 12.98
N ARG A 211 17.87 -4.03 12.81
CA ARG A 211 17.27 -3.52 11.56
C ARG A 211 18.25 -3.47 10.40
N SER A 212 19.55 -3.60 10.60
CA SER A 212 20.52 -3.61 9.51
C SER A 212 20.76 -5.03 8.98
N PHE A 213 20.25 -6.08 9.63
CA PHE A 213 20.51 -7.49 9.28
C PHE A 213 19.46 -8.12 8.35
N SER A 214 18.36 -7.42 8.08
CA SER A 214 17.25 -7.91 7.27
C SER A 214 16.90 -6.93 6.13
N HIS A 215 16.45 -7.45 4.99
CA HIS A 215 15.94 -6.65 3.87
C HIS A 215 14.42 -6.59 3.83
N HIS A 216 13.77 -7.71 4.12
CA HIS A 216 12.37 -7.93 3.78
C HIS A 216 11.47 -7.88 5.00
N LEU A 217 12.00 -8.21 6.17
CA LEU A 217 11.24 -8.30 7.41
C LEU A 217 11.79 -7.40 8.51
N THR A 218 10.91 -6.97 9.41
CA THR A 218 11.27 -6.35 10.69
C THR A 218 10.44 -6.97 11.81
N PHE A 219 11.00 -7.02 13.02
CA PHE A 219 10.35 -7.58 14.20
C PHE A 219 10.14 -6.52 15.29
N HIS A 220 8.95 -6.51 15.89
CA HIS A 220 8.58 -5.55 16.93
C HIS A 220 7.79 -6.19 18.06
N GLN A 221 8.19 -5.92 19.29
CA GLN A 221 7.38 -6.21 20.48
C GLN A 221 6.69 -4.92 20.91
N THR A 222 5.43 -4.75 20.53
CA THR A 222 4.66 -3.54 20.80
C THR A 222 3.19 -3.83 21.04
N GLU A 223 2.56 -2.99 21.85
CA GLU A 223 1.13 -2.92 22.07
C GLU A 223 0.36 -2.23 20.94
N SER A 224 1.06 -1.68 19.93
CA SER A 224 0.45 -1.03 18.75
C SER A 224 0.07 -2.03 17.67
N GLN A 225 -1.12 -1.88 17.12
CA GLN A 225 -1.60 -2.67 15.99
C GLN A 225 -1.03 -2.11 14.70
N VAL A 226 -0.99 -2.94 13.65
CA VAL A 226 -0.68 -2.49 12.30
C VAL A 226 -1.80 -2.91 11.37
N THR A 227 -2.31 -1.97 10.60
CA THR A 227 -3.28 -2.25 9.54
C THR A 227 -2.58 -2.05 8.21
N TRP A 228 -2.30 -3.15 7.51
CA TRP A 228 -1.63 -3.12 6.21
C TRP A 228 -2.64 -3.32 5.07
N ARG A 229 -2.73 -2.37 4.14
CA ARG A 229 -3.73 -2.39 3.07
C ARG A 229 -3.10 -2.12 1.72
N ALA A 230 -3.44 -2.97 0.75
CA ALA A 230 -3.15 -2.74 -0.65
C ALA A 230 -4.42 -2.30 -1.37
N VAL A 231 -4.26 -1.41 -2.35
CA VAL A 231 -5.36 -0.95 -3.19
C VAL A 231 -4.89 -0.92 -4.64
N PRO A 232 -5.77 -1.14 -5.63
CA PRO A 232 -5.36 -1.12 -7.02
C PRO A 232 -4.79 0.24 -7.41
N TRP A 233 -3.60 0.24 -8.00
CA TRP A 233 -3.01 1.44 -8.58
C TRP A 233 -3.27 1.46 -10.09
N THR A 234 -3.79 2.58 -10.58
CA THR A 234 -4.37 2.67 -11.94
C THR A 234 -3.35 2.85 -13.05
N SER A 235 -2.07 3.09 -12.75
CA SER A 235 -1.00 3.24 -13.73
C SER A 235 0.29 2.58 -13.25
N GLU A 236 0.59 1.39 -13.76
CA GLU A 236 1.77 0.60 -13.37
C GLU A 236 3.09 1.30 -13.71
N ASP A 237 3.12 2.11 -14.78
CA ASP A 237 4.31 2.83 -15.25
C ASP A 237 4.52 4.18 -14.53
N GLU A 238 3.54 4.66 -13.78
CA GLU A 238 3.62 5.95 -13.09
C GLU A 238 4.32 5.80 -11.73
N THR A 239 5.42 6.52 -11.58
CA THR A 239 6.29 6.49 -10.39
C THR A 239 6.38 7.87 -9.72
N THR A 240 5.48 8.77 -10.12
CA THR A 240 5.39 10.15 -9.64
C THR A 240 4.09 10.35 -8.88
N LEU A 241 4.13 11.19 -7.85
CA LEU A 241 2.97 11.61 -7.07
C LEU A 241 2.84 13.13 -7.08
N ASN A 242 1.71 13.59 -7.58
CA ASN A 242 1.26 14.98 -7.45
C ASN A 242 0.32 15.10 -6.26
N ILE A 243 0.77 15.78 -5.20
CA ILE A 243 0.07 15.94 -3.92
C ILE A 243 -0.42 17.39 -3.82
N LEU A 244 -1.74 17.58 -3.90
CA LEU A 244 -2.38 18.87 -3.70
C LEU A 244 -2.58 19.13 -2.20
N MET A 245 -1.80 20.03 -1.64
CA MET A 245 -1.85 20.41 -0.23
C MET A 245 -2.74 21.63 -0.02
N VAL A 246 -3.86 21.45 0.67
CA VAL A 246 -4.83 22.51 0.98
C VAL A 246 -4.73 22.86 2.48
N PRO A 247 -3.98 23.90 2.90
CA PRO A 247 -3.68 24.21 4.31
C PRO A 247 -4.86 24.88 5.04
N PHE A 248 -6.02 24.26 4.96
CA PHE A 248 -7.24 24.65 5.64
C PHE A 248 -7.24 24.17 7.10
N PRO A 249 -7.80 24.93 8.06
CA PRO A 249 -8.37 26.27 7.91
C PRO A 249 -7.34 27.37 7.70
N TYR A 250 -7.69 28.40 6.91
CA TYR A 250 -6.78 29.52 6.63
C TYR A 250 -6.66 30.53 7.78
N ARG A 251 -7.58 30.48 8.74
CA ARG A 251 -7.63 31.31 9.94
C ARG A 251 -8.14 30.49 11.11
N VAL A 252 -7.48 30.60 12.26
CA VAL A 252 -7.93 29.97 13.51
C VAL A 252 -8.11 31.04 14.58
N SER A 253 -9.29 31.09 15.20
CA SER A 253 -9.62 32.01 16.28
C SER A 253 -9.14 31.48 17.63
N ALA A 254 -8.80 32.38 18.57
CA ALA A 254 -8.51 31.96 19.94
C ALA A 254 -9.74 31.31 20.60
N ARG A 255 -10.94 31.75 20.21
CA ARG A 255 -12.22 31.25 20.73
C ARG A 255 -12.54 29.81 20.31
N ALA A 256 -11.82 29.28 19.31
CA ALA A 256 -11.91 27.88 18.91
C ALA A 256 -11.27 26.95 19.95
N PHE A 257 -10.46 27.47 20.86
CA PHE A 257 -9.89 26.74 21.99
C PHE A 257 -10.70 27.04 23.24
N GLN A 258 -11.21 26.00 23.90
CA GLN A 258 -12.04 26.15 25.09
C GLN A 258 -11.59 25.22 26.21
N PRO A 259 -11.57 25.69 27.46
CA PRO A 259 -11.33 24.81 28.60
C PRO A 259 -12.48 23.80 28.71
N ARG A 260 -12.14 22.51 28.84
CA ARG A 260 -13.09 21.45 29.13
C ARG A 260 -12.97 20.99 30.58
N PRO A 261 -14.08 20.95 31.34
CA PRO A 261 -14.11 20.23 32.61
C PRO A 261 -13.71 18.78 32.36
N THR A 262 -12.92 18.23 33.28
CA THR A 262 -12.34 16.88 33.24
C THR A 262 -13.25 15.86 32.57
N LEU A 263 -12.81 15.22 31.47
CA LEU A 263 -13.37 13.93 31.03
C LEU A 263 -13.40 13.05 32.29
N GLY A 264 -14.55 12.48 32.65
CA GLY A 264 -14.86 11.90 33.97
C GLY A 264 -13.92 10.82 34.54
N GLN A 265 -12.75 10.58 33.93
CA GLN A 265 -11.74 9.61 34.29
C GLN A 265 -10.39 10.20 34.77
N ALA A 266 -10.10 11.50 34.62
CA ALA A 266 -8.80 12.04 35.03
C ALA A 266 -8.79 12.53 36.51
N ARG A 267 -9.08 11.63 37.46
CA ARG A 267 -8.75 11.87 38.88
C ARG A 267 -7.27 11.65 39.20
N SER A 268 -6.50 11.00 38.31
CA SER A 268 -5.09 10.61 38.55
C SER A 268 -4.06 11.66 38.12
N ILE A 269 -4.34 12.52 37.14
CA ILE A 269 -3.45 13.62 36.78
C ILE A 269 -3.70 14.76 37.77
N ARG A 270 -3.06 14.72 38.94
CA ARG A 270 -3.06 15.85 39.89
C ARG A 270 -2.72 17.13 39.11
N ASN A 271 -3.68 18.05 38.99
CA ASN A 271 -3.60 19.34 38.29
C ASN A 271 -3.73 19.36 36.76
N GLY A 272 -4.06 18.25 36.09
CA GLY A 272 -4.26 18.24 34.63
C GLY A 272 -5.52 19.00 34.21
N ARG A 273 -5.37 20.06 33.39
CA ARG A 273 -6.50 20.75 32.75
C ARG A 273 -6.65 20.26 31.32
N PHE A 274 -7.87 20.29 30.81
CA PHE A 274 -8.17 19.87 29.46
C PHE A 274 -8.67 21.03 28.62
N PHE A 275 -8.29 21.06 27.35
CA PHE A 275 -8.85 21.96 26.36
C PHE A 275 -9.44 21.16 25.21
N GLU A 276 -10.51 21.68 24.61
CA GLU A 276 -10.98 21.20 23.32
C GLU A 276 -10.69 22.22 22.24
N TYR A 277 -10.55 21.71 21.03
CA TYR A 277 -10.75 22.48 19.82
C TYR A 277 -12.17 22.22 19.31
N SER A 278 -12.93 23.29 19.14
CA SER A 278 -14.20 23.26 18.44
C SER A 278 -14.06 24.08 17.17
N GLU A 279 -14.56 23.54 16.06
CA GLU A 279 -14.65 24.26 14.79
C GLU A 279 -15.51 25.51 14.98
N HIS A 280 -14.86 26.62 15.30
CA HIS A 280 -15.46 27.95 15.40
C HIS A 280 -14.80 28.81 14.34
N GLY A 281 -15.19 28.59 13.09
CA GLY A 281 -14.58 29.19 11.92
C GLY A 281 -15.39 29.02 10.64
N GLU A 282 -14.75 29.37 9.53
CA GLU A 282 -15.22 29.14 8.16
C GLU A 282 -15.34 27.63 7.91
N ALA A 283 -16.41 27.18 7.26
CA ALA A 283 -16.53 25.79 6.81
C ALA A 283 -15.69 25.60 5.54
N LEU A 284 -15.14 24.40 5.33
CA LEU A 284 -14.44 24.09 4.10
C LEU A 284 -15.40 24.26 2.91
N ASP A 285 -15.01 25.12 1.96
CA ASP A 285 -15.68 25.25 0.68
C ASP A 285 -15.22 24.12 -0.24
N VAL A 286 -16.09 23.13 -0.43
CA VAL A 286 -15.81 21.98 -1.28
C VAL A 286 -15.65 22.38 -2.75
N ASP A 287 -16.37 23.42 -3.20
CA ASP A 287 -16.27 23.88 -4.58
C ASP A 287 -14.94 24.59 -4.84
N GLU A 288 -14.39 25.29 -3.83
CA GLU A 288 -13.00 25.80 -3.88
C GLU A 288 -12.01 24.65 -4.02
N VAL A 289 -12.17 23.53 -3.29
CA VAL A 289 -11.26 22.38 -3.41
C VAL A 289 -11.31 21.77 -4.81
N LEU A 290 -12.49 21.61 -5.41
CA LEU A 290 -12.64 21.11 -6.79
C LEU A 290 -11.98 22.05 -7.81
N ASP A 291 -12.13 23.36 -7.62
CA ASP A 291 -11.44 24.37 -8.43
C ASP A 291 -9.92 24.23 -8.31
N LEU A 292 -9.39 24.08 -7.09
CA LEU A 292 -7.96 23.88 -6.85
C LEU A 292 -7.43 22.60 -7.49
N VAL A 293 -8.21 21.50 -7.48
CA VAL A 293 -7.87 20.27 -8.20
C VAL A 293 -7.76 20.56 -9.70
N ARG A 294 -8.78 21.19 -10.29
CA ARG A 294 -8.80 21.53 -11.72
C ARG A 294 -7.62 22.41 -12.13
N VAL A 295 -7.33 23.47 -11.37
CA VAL A 295 -6.20 24.39 -11.64
C VAL A 295 -4.87 23.65 -11.52
N SER A 296 -4.73 22.76 -10.53
CA SER A 296 -3.52 21.94 -10.37
C SER A 296 -3.33 20.98 -11.54
N GLU A 297 -4.42 20.41 -12.05
CA GLU A 297 -4.36 19.47 -13.18
C GLU A 297 -4.03 20.12 -14.50
N ALA A 298 -4.53 21.34 -14.71
CA ALA A 298 -4.11 22.16 -15.84
C ALA A 298 -2.60 22.50 -15.81
N HIS A 299 -1.98 22.48 -14.62
CA HIS A 299 -0.56 22.81 -14.44
C HIS A 299 0.38 21.61 -14.57
N ALA A 300 0.11 20.49 -13.88
CA ALA A 300 1.03 19.34 -13.82
C ALA A 300 0.38 17.99 -14.16
N GLY A 301 -0.79 18.00 -14.80
CA GLY A 301 -1.56 16.79 -15.04
C GLY A 301 -2.18 16.23 -13.75
N ARG A 302 -2.49 14.94 -13.75
CA ARG A 302 -3.29 14.27 -12.71
C ARG A 302 -2.86 14.65 -11.28
N VAL A 303 -3.84 15.02 -10.45
CA VAL A 303 -3.65 15.07 -8.99
C VAL A 303 -3.87 13.68 -8.40
N HIS A 304 -2.90 13.19 -7.65
CA HIS A 304 -2.93 11.84 -7.08
C HIS A 304 -3.52 11.84 -5.68
N VAL A 305 -3.17 12.84 -4.88
CA VAL A 305 -3.56 12.93 -3.48
C VAL A 305 -4.00 14.35 -3.16
N ILE A 306 -5.16 14.49 -2.54
CA ILE A 306 -5.60 15.72 -1.87
C ILE A 306 -5.23 15.57 -0.39
N LEU A 307 -4.47 16.52 0.14
CA LEU A 307 -3.99 16.53 1.50
C LEU A 307 -4.62 17.66 2.31
N LEU A 308 -5.23 17.30 3.44
CA LEU A 308 -5.89 18.22 4.37
C LEU A 308 -5.30 18.05 5.80
N PRO A 309 -4.89 19.13 6.50
CA PRO A 309 -4.21 19.06 7.80
C PRO A 309 -5.01 18.38 8.92
N GLU A 310 -4.37 18.22 10.09
CA GLU A 310 -5.03 17.75 11.32
C GLU A 310 -6.26 18.63 11.65
N LEU A 311 -7.38 18.00 12.03
CA LEU A 311 -8.63 18.68 12.43
C LEU A 311 -9.12 19.74 11.41
N SER A 312 -8.95 19.47 10.13
CA SER A 312 -9.28 20.41 9.05
C SER A 312 -10.68 20.20 8.48
N ILE A 313 -11.26 19.01 8.56
CA ILE A 313 -12.56 18.72 7.96
C ILE A 313 -13.43 17.82 8.86
N GLY A 314 -14.70 18.16 8.99
CA GLY A 314 -15.69 17.30 9.64
C GLY A 314 -16.21 16.19 8.72
N ARG A 315 -16.74 15.11 9.31
CA ARG A 315 -17.23 13.93 8.54
C ARG A 315 -18.18 14.30 7.41
N GLN A 316 -19.18 15.14 7.67
CA GLN A 316 -20.18 15.53 6.67
C GLN A 316 -19.55 16.23 5.45
N LYS A 317 -18.57 17.11 5.68
CA LYS A 317 -17.88 17.82 4.61
C LYS A 317 -16.96 16.91 3.80
N LEU A 318 -16.37 15.89 4.42
CA LEU A 318 -15.64 14.87 3.68
C LEU A 318 -16.56 14.10 2.73
N LEU A 319 -17.76 13.70 3.19
CA LEU A 319 -18.72 13.01 2.33
C LEU A 319 -19.18 13.91 1.18
N GLU A 320 -19.42 15.20 1.45
CA GLU A 320 -19.74 16.18 0.39
C GLU A 320 -18.61 16.29 -0.64
N LEU A 321 -17.34 16.35 -0.19
CA LEU A 321 -16.17 16.38 -1.07
C LEU A 321 -16.06 15.11 -1.92
N GLN A 322 -16.24 13.95 -1.30
CA GLN A 322 -16.25 12.65 -1.99
C GLN A 322 -17.31 12.59 -3.09
N ASP A 323 -18.55 12.98 -2.78
CA ASP A 323 -19.67 12.95 -3.72
C ASP A 323 -19.45 13.93 -4.88
N LYS A 324 -19.01 15.16 -4.59
CA LYS A 324 -18.76 16.15 -5.62
C LYS A 324 -17.56 15.80 -6.50
N LEU A 325 -16.52 15.17 -5.94
CA LEU A 325 -15.40 14.65 -6.75
C LEU A 325 -15.87 13.59 -7.75
N VAL A 326 -16.70 12.63 -7.32
CA VAL A 326 -17.26 11.62 -8.23
C VAL A 326 -18.09 12.26 -9.34
N GLN A 327 -18.98 13.20 -8.98
CA GLN A 327 -19.82 13.91 -9.94
C GLN A 327 -19.03 14.75 -10.94
N ALA A 328 -18.00 15.47 -10.46
CA ALA A 328 -17.21 16.36 -11.30
C ALA A 328 -16.27 15.61 -12.25
N ARG A 329 -15.81 14.40 -11.86
CA ARG A 329 -14.78 13.67 -12.61
C ARG A 329 -15.32 12.62 -13.57
N GLY A 330 -16.52 12.08 -13.34
CA GLY A 330 -17.09 11.02 -14.18
C GLY A 330 -16.12 9.84 -14.32
N ASN A 331 -15.62 9.60 -15.54
CA ASN A 331 -14.70 8.49 -15.83
C ASN A 331 -13.22 8.81 -15.58
N LEU A 332 -12.88 10.05 -15.20
CA LEU A 332 -11.48 10.41 -14.90
C LEU A 332 -11.04 9.80 -13.56
N PRO A 333 -9.75 9.41 -13.42
CA PRO A 333 -9.23 8.92 -12.16
C PRO A 333 -9.47 9.92 -11.02
N ILE A 334 -10.02 9.43 -9.90
CA ILE A 334 -10.32 10.25 -8.73
C ILE A 334 -9.10 10.29 -7.80
N PRO A 335 -8.67 11.47 -7.32
CA PRO A 335 -7.59 11.56 -6.35
C PRO A 335 -7.92 10.85 -5.04
N MET A 336 -6.91 10.24 -4.41
CA MET A 336 -7.02 9.82 -3.02
C MET A 336 -7.15 11.05 -2.11
N ILE A 337 -7.81 10.89 -0.96
CA ILE A 337 -7.93 11.95 0.03
C ILE A 337 -7.23 11.49 1.31
N LEU A 338 -6.29 12.28 1.81
CA LEU A 338 -5.71 12.10 3.14
C LEU A 338 -6.05 13.32 4.00
N ALA A 339 -6.90 13.14 5.01
CA ALA A 339 -7.48 14.26 5.75
C ALA A 339 -7.50 14.04 7.26
N GLY A 340 -7.16 15.08 8.01
CA GLY A 340 -7.35 15.13 9.46
C GLY A 340 -8.80 15.51 9.83
N ILE A 341 -9.47 14.63 10.57
CA ILE A 341 -10.87 14.74 10.96
C ILE A 341 -11.02 14.95 12.47
N ALA A 342 -11.88 15.92 12.81
CA ALA A 342 -12.48 16.03 14.14
C ALA A 342 -13.74 15.16 14.20
N ASP A 343 -13.70 14.07 14.96
CA ASP A 343 -14.85 13.20 15.16
C ASP A 343 -15.41 13.38 16.58
N ARG A 344 -16.72 13.60 16.68
CA ARG A 344 -17.43 13.66 17.96
C ARG A 344 -18.39 12.49 17.97
N GLY A 345 -18.14 11.53 18.85
CA GLY A 345 -19.07 10.40 19.02
C GLY A 345 -20.48 10.88 19.33
N GLU A 346 -21.48 10.02 19.11
CA GLU A 346 -22.87 10.36 19.39
C GLU A 346 -23.11 10.53 20.91
N GLY A 347 -23.59 11.70 21.33
CA GLY A 347 -23.94 12.02 22.71
C GLY A 347 -23.19 13.21 23.31
N ARG A 348 -23.79 13.90 24.29
CA ARG A 348 -23.19 15.09 24.95
C ARG A 348 -21.88 14.80 25.70
N ASP A 349 -21.69 13.55 26.13
CA ASP A 349 -20.55 13.11 26.94
C ASP A 349 -19.55 12.23 26.15
N ALA A 350 -19.77 12.03 24.84
CA ALA A 350 -18.86 11.25 24.01
C ALA A 350 -17.52 11.97 23.87
N ALA A 351 -16.43 11.26 24.16
CA ALA A 351 -15.09 11.82 24.03
C ALA A 351 -14.81 12.14 22.55
N ALA A 352 -14.29 13.35 22.30
CA ALA A 352 -13.83 13.74 20.98
C ALA A 352 -12.68 12.83 20.52
N ARG A 353 -12.57 12.63 19.22
CA ARG A 353 -11.49 11.89 18.58
C ARG A 353 -10.86 12.75 17.51
N ASN A 354 -9.56 12.58 17.37
CA ASN A 354 -8.74 13.22 16.36
C ASN A 354 -8.18 12.10 15.49
N ARG A 355 -8.51 12.11 14.22
CA ARG A 355 -8.22 11.01 13.29
C ARG A 355 -7.60 11.53 12.02
N VAL A 356 -6.85 10.66 11.36
CA VAL A 356 -6.56 10.77 9.94
C VAL A 356 -7.37 9.72 9.21
N VAL A 357 -7.94 10.09 8.07
CA VAL A 357 -8.57 9.14 7.15
C VAL A 357 -7.90 9.21 5.80
N LEU A 358 -7.70 8.04 5.21
CA LEU A 358 -7.27 7.86 3.84
C LEU A 358 -8.44 7.27 3.06
N CYS A 359 -8.88 7.97 2.03
CA CYS A 359 -9.97 7.56 1.17
C CYS A 359 -9.46 7.29 -0.24
N THR A 360 -9.82 6.15 -0.81
CA THR A 360 -9.59 5.83 -2.22
C THR A 360 -10.90 5.46 -2.91
N TYR A 361 -11.05 5.80 -4.18
CA TYR A 361 -12.23 5.47 -4.96
C TYR A 361 -11.89 4.38 -5.98
N PHE A 362 -12.61 3.26 -5.90
CA PHE A 362 -12.41 2.13 -6.81
C PHE A 362 -13.75 1.43 -7.07
N ALA A 363 -13.95 0.95 -8.30
CA ALA A 363 -15.15 0.20 -8.71
C ALA A 363 -16.49 0.83 -8.23
N GLY A 364 -16.64 2.15 -8.40
CA GLY A 364 -17.87 2.85 -8.07
C GLY A 364 -18.03 3.25 -6.58
N LYS A 365 -17.05 2.93 -5.72
CA LYS A 365 -17.18 3.03 -4.26
C LYS A 365 -15.97 3.70 -3.60
N TRP A 366 -16.21 4.44 -2.53
CA TRP A 366 -15.17 4.96 -1.63
C TRP A 366 -14.79 3.94 -0.56
N TYR A 367 -13.51 3.62 -0.46
CA TYR A 367 -12.91 2.82 0.59
C TYR A 367 -12.10 3.69 1.54
N GLU A 368 -12.18 3.41 2.83
CA GLU A 368 -11.59 4.24 3.87
C GLU A 368 -10.71 3.44 4.82
N LEU A 369 -9.51 3.96 5.08
CA LEU A 369 -8.61 3.56 6.16
C LEU A 369 -8.55 4.70 7.18
N ALA A 370 -8.76 4.42 8.46
CA ALA A 370 -8.72 5.43 9.50
C ALA A 370 -7.65 5.10 10.55
N GLN A 371 -7.08 6.13 11.16
CA GLN A 371 -6.17 6.02 12.30
C GLN A 371 -6.50 7.11 13.31
N ASP A 372 -6.76 6.72 14.55
CA ASP A 372 -6.88 7.63 15.68
C ASP A 372 -5.50 8.12 16.12
N LYS A 373 -5.42 9.39 16.56
CA LYS A 373 -4.22 9.99 17.14
C LYS A 373 -3.78 9.21 18.37
N HIS A 374 -2.48 8.92 18.47
CA HIS A 374 -1.95 8.05 19.53
C HIS A 374 -1.51 8.82 20.78
N HIS A 375 -1.24 10.13 20.65
CA HIS A 375 -0.77 10.99 21.73
C HIS A 375 -1.54 12.30 21.81
N ARG A 376 -1.98 12.66 23.02
CA ARG A 376 -2.60 13.97 23.27
C ARG A 376 -1.57 15.07 23.14
N TRP A 377 -1.97 16.16 22.48
CA TRP A 377 -1.17 17.37 22.51
C TRP A 377 -1.20 18.00 23.91
N LYS A 378 -0.02 18.41 24.41
CA LYS A 378 0.14 19.18 25.65
C LYS A 378 0.58 20.60 25.32
N LEU A 379 -0.28 21.56 25.63
CA LEU A 379 -0.01 22.99 25.57
C LEU A 379 0.64 23.45 26.88
N ASP A 380 1.88 23.91 26.81
CA ASP A 380 2.60 24.54 27.93
C ASP A 380 2.44 26.08 27.92
N ALA A 381 2.95 26.74 28.96
CA ALA A 381 2.89 28.19 29.10
C ALA A 381 3.51 28.95 27.90
N PRO A 382 4.73 28.60 27.43
CA PRO A 382 5.29 29.16 26.19
C PRO A 382 4.37 29.02 24.98
N GLN A 383 3.78 27.84 24.74
CA GLN A 383 2.91 27.61 23.59
C GLN A 383 1.59 28.39 23.70
N VAL A 384 1.00 28.46 24.90
CA VAL A 384 -0.20 29.30 25.16
C VAL A 384 0.08 30.76 24.79
N LEU A 385 1.26 31.28 25.14
CA LEU A 385 1.66 32.64 24.77
C LEU A 385 1.96 32.77 23.27
N GLN A 386 2.73 31.84 22.71
CA GLN A 386 3.11 31.80 21.30
C GLN A 386 1.90 31.80 20.37
N TYR A 387 0.85 31.06 20.73
CA TYR A 387 -0.39 31.01 19.97
C TYR A 387 -1.40 32.08 20.37
N GLY A 388 -1.09 32.99 21.30
CA GLY A 388 -2.02 34.03 21.75
C GLY A 388 -3.31 33.47 22.35
N LEU A 389 -3.18 32.40 23.14
CA LEU A 389 -4.30 31.70 23.81
C LEU A 389 -4.51 32.14 25.26
N GLY A 390 -3.66 33.03 25.79
CA GLY A 390 -3.71 33.47 27.19
C GLY A 390 -5.05 34.05 27.66
N GLY A 391 -5.89 34.55 26.74
CA GLY A 391 -7.23 35.06 27.05
C GLY A 391 -8.31 33.97 27.19
N VAL A 392 -8.04 32.73 26.77
CA VAL A 392 -8.97 31.59 26.83
C VAL A 392 -8.43 30.43 27.67
N LEU A 393 -7.13 30.17 27.58
CA LEU A 393 -6.40 29.17 28.35
C LEU A 393 -5.38 29.90 29.23
N THR A 394 -5.45 29.71 30.54
CA THR A 394 -4.53 30.40 31.46
C THR A 394 -3.10 29.87 31.28
N GLY A 395 -2.12 30.76 31.11
CA GLY A 395 -0.71 30.37 30.92
C GLY A 395 0.03 29.89 32.18
N GLY A 396 -0.61 29.82 33.34
CA GLY A 396 0.06 29.41 34.59
C GLY A 396 0.20 27.90 34.79
N ARG A 397 -0.34 27.07 33.89
CA ARG A 397 -0.38 25.59 33.98
C ARG A 397 -0.46 24.96 32.60
N ASP A 398 -0.11 23.67 32.52
CA ASP A 398 -0.22 22.84 31.31
C ASP A 398 -1.68 22.47 30.99
N TRP A 399 -2.00 22.38 29.70
CA TRP A 399 -3.30 21.99 29.17
C TRP A 399 -3.17 20.78 28.24
N TRP A 400 -4.01 19.79 28.41
CA TRP A 400 -4.03 18.57 27.61
C TRP A 400 -5.24 18.55 26.65
N GLU A 401 -5.03 18.04 25.45
CA GLU A 401 -6.09 17.87 24.46
C GLU A 401 -7.18 16.92 24.98
N ALA A 402 -8.44 17.35 24.92
CA ALA A 402 -9.61 16.64 25.46
C ALA A 402 -10.14 15.57 24.49
N ILE A 403 -9.29 14.62 24.09
CA ILE A 403 -9.65 13.51 23.20
C ILE A 403 -9.52 12.14 23.88
N SER A 404 -10.26 11.15 23.41
CA SER A 404 -10.00 9.74 23.73
C SER A 404 -8.79 9.24 22.95
N ILE A 405 -7.94 8.45 23.61
CA ILE A 405 -6.85 7.71 22.97
C ILE A 405 -7.24 6.23 23.01
N PRO A 406 -7.68 5.64 21.88
CA PRO A 406 -7.97 4.21 21.82
C PRO A 406 -6.68 3.39 21.73
N ASN A 407 -6.82 2.06 21.60
CA ASN A 407 -5.69 1.19 21.29
C ASN A 407 -4.98 1.70 20.03
N ARG A 408 -3.66 1.89 20.12
CA ARG A 408 -2.86 2.45 19.05
C ARG A 408 -2.83 1.51 17.86
N CYS A 409 -2.98 2.07 16.67
CA CYS A 409 -2.94 1.35 15.40
C CYS A 409 -2.23 2.20 14.36
N LEU A 410 -1.17 1.68 13.74
CA LEU A 410 -0.49 2.28 12.61
C LEU A 410 -1.11 1.76 11.31
N SER A 411 -1.64 2.66 10.51
CA SER A 411 -2.23 2.37 9.21
C SER A 411 -1.19 2.52 8.10
N MET A 412 -1.06 1.51 7.25
CA MET A 412 -0.14 1.47 6.11
C MET A 412 -0.94 1.27 4.82
N LEU A 413 -0.78 2.18 3.86
CA LEU A 413 -1.30 2.00 2.50
C LEU A 413 -0.14 1.70 1.54
N VAL A 414 -0.25 0.57 0.84
CA VAL A 414 0.79 0.05 -0.06
C VAL A 414 0.16 -0.31 -1.42
N PRO A 415 -0.11 0.69 -2.27
CA PRO A 415 -0.74 0.44 -3.57
C PRO A 415 0.22 -0.12 -4.63
N SER A 416 1.53 -0.06 -4.39
CA SER A 416 2.56 -0.55 -5.32
C SER A 416 3.84 -0.91 -4.57
N GLY A 417 4.80 -1.55 -5.25
CA GLY A 417 6.12 -1.85 -4.67
C GLY A 417 6.99 -0.62 -4.37
N TRP A 418 6.68 0.54 -4.97
CA TRP A 418 7.44 1.79 -4.79
C TRP A 418 6.78 2.79 -3.83
N LEU A 419 5.54 2.54 -3.39
CA LEU A 419 4.82 3.39 -2.47
C LEU A 419 4.31 2.59 -1.27
N ALA A 420 4.90 2.86 -0.11
CA ALA A 420 4.34 2.60 1.20
C ALA A 420 4.16 3.92 1.96
N LEU A 421 2.91 4.27 2.22
CA LEU A 421 2.49 5.51 2.87
C LEU A 421 2.08 5.27 4.32
N ALA A 422 2.70 6.00 5.25
CA ALA A 422 2.38 6.02 6.67
C ALA A 422 1.93 7.42 7.13
N PRO A 423 0.68 7.62 7.56
CA PRO A 423 0.25 8.88 8.12
C PRO A 423 0.53 8.97 9.63
N LEU A 424 0.91 10.15 10.08
CA LEU A 424 1.09 10.52 11.49
C LEU A 424 0.26 11.76 11.83
N ILE A 425 -0.12 11.90 13.10
CA ILE A 425 -0.90 13.04 13.58
C ILE A 425 -0.13 13.76 14.68
N CYS A 426 0.39 14.93 14.36
CA CYS A 426 0.94 15.88 15.33
C CYS A 426 1.93 15.29 16.32
N GLU A 427 1.54 15.18 17.59
CA GLU A 427 2.36 14.64 18.67
C GLU A 427 2.87 13.22 18.36
N ASP A 428 2.20 12.45 17.50
CA ASP A 428 2.66 11.11 17.08
C ASP A 428 3.99 11.15 16.32
N LEU A 429 4.34 12.26 15.67
CA LEU A 429 5.67 12.47 15.10
C LEU A 429 6.75 12.68 16.18
N ALA A 430 6.39 13.34 17.29
CA ALA A 430 7.34 13.71 18.34
C ALA A 430 7.63 12.59 19.35
N ARG A 431 6.77 11.57 19.41
CA ARG A 431 6.86 10.49 20.39
C ARG A 431 7.54 9.28 19.76
N LEU A 432 8.67 8.90 20.35
CA LEU A 432 9.46 7.76 19.89
C LEU A 432 8.68 6.45 20.08
N ASP A 433 8.05 6.28 21.24
CA ASP A 433 7.30 5.06 21.53
C ASP A 433 5.80 5.27 21.39
N PRO A 434 5.05 4.25 20.93
CA PRO A 434 5.52 3.00 20.31
C PRO A 434 5.66 3.08 18.77
N ILE A 435 5.24 4.19 18.15
CA ILE A 435 5.01 4.24 16.69
C ILE A 435 6.29 4.53 15.91
N SER A 436 7.22 5.34 16.45
CA SER A 436 8.46 5.64 15.74
C SER A 436 9.29 4.37 15.53
N GLU A 437 9.31 3.45 16.51
CA GLU A 437 10.00 2.16 16.33
C GLU A 437 9.43 1.35 15.17
N LEU A 438 8.10 1.28 15.03
CA LEU A 438 7.44 0.61 13.90
C LEU A 438 7.82 1.25 12.57
N ILE A 439 7.75 2.59 12.47
CA ILE A 439 8.11 3.32 11.25
C ILE A 439 9.58 3.10 10.91
N ARG A 440 10.48 3.12 11.89
CA ARG A 440 11.92 2.88 11.67
C ARG A 440 12.23 1.45 11.28
N GLY A 441 11.43 0.48 11.73
CA GLY A 441 11.53 -0.91 11.33
C GLY A 441 11.05 -1.16 9.91
N ILE A 442 9.85 -0.66 9.58
CA ILE A 442 9.21 -0.84 8.26
C ILE A 442 9.96 -0.03 7.20
N GLY A 443 10.32 1.21 7.53
CA GLY A 443 10.88 2.19 6.61
C GLY A 443 9.97 2.58 5.45
N PRO A 444 8.75 3.08 5.71
CA PRO A 444 7.85 3.52 4.65
C PRO A 444 8.53 4.50 3.70
N THR A 445 8.27 4.37 2.41
CA THR A 445 8.80 5.29 1.39
C THR A 445 8.36 6.74 1.63
N LEU A 446 7.15 6.95 2.15
CA LEU A 446 6.57 8.26 2.43
C LEU A 446 5.87 8.27 3.79
N THR A 447 6.32 9.17 4.67
CA THR A 447 5.63 9.49 5.92
C THR A 447 5.02 10.88 5.84
N ILE A 448 3.72 11.01 6.11
CA ILE A 448 3.04 12.31 6.12
C ILE A 448 2.52 12.61 7.52
N ALA A 449 3.09 13.62 8.17
CA ALA A 449 2.62 14.10 9.46
C ALA A 449 1.65 15.27 9.29
N LEU A 450 0.37 15.04 9.55
CA LEU A 450 -0.66 16.06 9.61
C LEU A 450 -0.61 16.76 10.96
N LEU A 451 -0.48 18.09 10.95
CA LEU A 451 -0.24 18.89 12.14
C LEU A 451 -1.29 19.99 12.31
N PHE A 452 -1.57 20.31 13.56
CA PHE A 452 -2.28 21.49 14.02
C PHE A 452 -1.32 22.36 14.84
N ASP A 453 -0.18 22.69 14.23
CA ASP A 453 0.95 23.40 14.85
C ASP A 453 1.26 24.72 14.12
N GLY A 454 2.17 25.52 14.67
CA GLY A 454 2.72 26.69 13.99
C GLY A 454 3.50 26.36 12.70
N PRO A 455 4.23 27.35 12.14
CA PRO A 455 4.89 27.17 10.84
C PRO A 455 5.88 26.01 10.77
N GLN A 456 6.01 25.40 9.60
CA GLN A 456 6.86 24.23 9.39
C GLN A 456 8.27 24.66 8.99
N LEU A 457 9.14 24.84 9.98
CA LEU A 457 10.49 25.39 9.85
C LEU A 457 11.55 24.41 10.35
N LYS A 458 12.77 24.46 9.80
CA LYS A 458 13.87 23.55 10.14
C LYS A 458 14.30 23.66 11.62
N GLU A 459 14.11 24.83 12.22
CA GLU A 459 14.53 25.11 13.61
C GLU A 459 13.50 24.62 14.64
N ARG A 460 12.29 24.28 14.19
CA ARG A 460 11.18 23.86 15.05
C ARG A 460 11.18 22.35 15.30
N TRP A 461 10.43 21.95 16.32
CA TRP A 461 10.34 20.56 16.75
C TRP A 461 9.99 19.57 15.62
N PRO A 462 9.08 19.84 14.65
CA PRO A 462 8.71 18.85 13.65
C PRO A 462 9.91 18.41 12.81
N ALA A 463 10.80 19.35 12.47
CA ALA A 463 12.00 19.06 11.71
C ALA A 463 12.92 18.07 12.44
N ARG A 464 13.09 18.22 13.76
CA ARG A 464 13.96 17.32 14.55
C ARG A 464 13.53 15.87 14.45
N TYR A 465 12.23 15.62 14.58
CA TYR A 465 11.71 14.24 14.54
C TYR A 465 11.50 13.72 13.11
N ALA A 466 11.18 14.60 12.16
CA ALA A 466 11.21 14.25 10.74
C ALA A 466 12.61 13.81 10.30
N SER A 467 13.68 14.43 10.83
CA SER A 467 15.07 14.02 10.58
C SER A 467 15.30 12.58 11.02
N VAL A 468 14.80 12.19 12.20
CA VAL A 468 15.01 10.84 12.74
C VAL A 468 14.52 9.79 11.74
N LEU A 469 13.32 9.97 11.17
CA LEU A 469 12.74 9.03 10.21
C LEU A 469 13.40 9.14 8.83
N ALA A 470 13.81 10.34 8.43
CA ALA A 470 14.42 10.55 7.12
C ALA A 470 15.89 10.13 7.04
N ASP A 471 16.61 10.15 8.15
CA ASP A 471 18.01 9.75 8.20
C ASP A 471 18.15 8.26 8.56
N ASP A 472 17.21 7.68 9.35
CA ASP A 472 17.08 6.24 9.59
C ASP A 472 15.60 5.87 9.79
N PRO A 473 14.93 5.26 8.80
CA PRO A 473 15.53 4.33 7.83
C PRO A 473 15.68 4.90 6.41
N GLY A 474 15.56 6.22 6.21
CA GLY A 474 15.62 6.83 4.88
C GLY A 474 14.25 7.24 4.31
N SER A 475 13.20 7.26 5.13
CA SER A 475 11.85 7.64 4.69
C SER A 475 11.78 9.08 4.21
N SER A 476 11.08 9.36 3.11
CA SER A 476 10.77 10.76 2.79
C SER A 476 9.65 11.26 3.70
N VAL A 477 9.84 12.40 4.36
CA VAL A 477 8.92 12.92 5.38
C VAL A 477 8.35 14.27 4.97
N LEU A 478 7.01 14.36 4.96
CA LEU A 478 6.27 15.60 4.77
C LEU A 478 5.56 15.98 6.07
N THR A 479 5.91 17.09 6.70
CA THR A 479 5.09 17.69 7.76
C THR A 479 4.20 18.77 7.17
N PHE A 480 2.92 18.79 7.55
CA PHE A 480 1.94 19.69 6.95
C PHE A 480 0.95 20.24 7.98
N THR A 481 0.88 21.57 8.10
CA THR A 481 -0.03 22.27 9.02
C THR A 481 -1.02 23.17 8.28
N ASN A 482 -2.06 23.61 8.98
CA ASN A 482 -2.97 24.61 8.46
C ASN A 482 -2.40 26.03 8.56
N LEU A 483 -2.77 26.88 7.60
CA LEU A 483 -2.30 28.27 7.52
C LEU A 483 -2.80 29.12 8.70
N GLY A 484 -3.95 28.78 9.27
CA GLY A 484 -4.49 29.46 10.45
C GLY A 484 -3.57 29.36 11.66
N MET A 485 -3.12 28.15 12.01
CA MET A 485 -2.18 27.91 13.12
C MET A 485 -0.78 28.46 12.82
N ALA A 486 -0.31 28.34 11.57
CA ALA A 486 0.95 28.96 11.14
C ALA A 486 0.96 30.47 11.41
N ARG A 487 -0.13 31.17 11.05
CA ARG A 487 -0.31 32.61 11.30
C ARG A 487 -0.46 32.98 12.77
N ARG A 488 -1.04 32.09 13.60
CA ARG A 488 -1.20 32.33 15.04
C ARG A 488 0.11 32.31 15.79
N SER A 489 1.10 31.58 15.30
CA SER A 489 2.39 31.43 15.96
C SER A 489 3.19 32.74 15.90
N ARG A 490 3.38 33.40 17.05
CA ARG A 490 4.13 34.66 17.18
C ARG A 490 5.48 34.42 17.85
N ILE A 491 6.54 35.04 17.32
CA ILE A 491 7.85 35.10 17.98
C ILE A 491 7.87 36.36 18.86
N TRP A 492 7.96 36.19 20.18
CA TRP A 492 7.88 37.30 21.13
C TRP A 492 9.22 38.01 21.41
N LYS A 493 10.36 37.40 21.04
CA LYS A 493 11.67 37.75 21.63
C LYS A 493 12.70 38.47 20.75
N ASP A 494 12.38 38.92 19.53
CA ASP A 494 13.40 39.66 18.76
C ASP A 494 12.82 40.69 17.78
N ASP A 495 13.03 41.97 18.10
CA ASP A 495 12.66 43.10 17.27
C ASP A 495 13.52 43.21 15.99
N SER A 496 14.70 42.58 15.98
CA SER A 496 15.62 42.58 14.84
C SER A 496 15.29 41.53 13.77
N LEU A 497 14.39 40.57 14.07
CA LEU A 497 13.92 39.54 13.15
C LEU A 497 12.53 39.84 12.53
N LYS A 498 11.94 41.01 12.81
CA LYS A 498 10.65 41.47 12.25
C LYS A 498 10.59 41.45 10.71
N THR A 499 11.73 41.54 10.03
CA THR A 499 11.82 41.46 8.55
C THR A 499 11.84 40.02 8.00
N ARG A 500 12.22 39.02 8.80
CA ARG A 500 12.09 37.59 8.42
C ARG A 500 10.70 37.01 8.75
N SER A 501 9.85 37.77 9.45
CA SER A 501 8.62 37.25 10.08
C SER A 501 7.33 37.35 9.25
N SER A 502 7.31 38.01 8.08
CA SER A 502 6.06 38.17 7.29
C SER A 502 5.72 36.97 6.42
N LEU A 503 6.71 36.18 5.99
CA LEU A 503 6.55 34.97 5.19
C LEU A 503 6.67 33.69 6.02
N GLY A 504 7.49 33.70 7.09
CA GLY A 504 7.67 32.53 7.95
C GLY A 504 6.38 32.08 8.64
N ASN A 505 5.40 32.95 8.84
CA ASN A 505 4.09 32.60 9.40
C ASN A 505 3.11 32.02 8.35
N ARG A 506 3.54 31.87 7.09
CA ARG A 506 2.81 31.24 5.97
C ARG A 506 3.50 29.97 5.48
N THR A 507 4.55 29.51 6.16
CA THR A 507 5.21 28.24 5.87
C THR A 507 4.37 27.10 6.42
N VAL A 508 3.66 26.39 5.54
CA VAL A 508 2.65 25.38 5.92
C VAL A 508 3.19 23.96 5.85
N ALA A 509 4.27 23.71 5.11
CA ALA A 509 4.84 22.38 5.00
C ALA A 509 6.37 22.38 5.05
N LEU A 510 6.93 21.28 5.52
CA LEU A 510 8.36 20.99 5.49
C LEU A 510 8.55 19.58 4.93
N TRP A 511 9.35 19.47 3.89
CA TRP A 511 9.77 18.23 3.28
C TRP A 511 11.22 17.92 3.68
N LYS A 512 11.50 16.64 3.95
CA LYS A 512 12.84 16.09 4.09
C LYS A 512 12.94 14.76 3.36
N ASP A 513 13.93 14.64 2.49
CA ASP A 513 14.37 13.37 1.93
C ASP A 513 15.88 13.16 2.20
N ASP A 514 16.39 11.98 1.85
CA ASP A 514 17.79 11.57 2.00
C ASP A 514 18.71 12.11 0.88
N VAL A 515 18.14 12.68 -0.20
CA VAL A 515 18.88 13.11 -1.40
C VAL A 515 19.09 14.63 -1.46
N ARG A 516 17.99 15.39 -1.53
CA ARG A 516 17.93 16.87 -1.62
C ARG A 516 17.81 17.51 -0.24
N GLY A 517 17.54 16.74 0.80
CA GLY A 517 17.50 17.24 2.17
C GLY A 517 16.22 18.04 2.44
N TRP A 518 16.37 19.22 3.04
CA TRP A 518 15.24 20.01 3.55
C TRP A 518 14.66 21.01 2.54
N HIS A 519 13.34 21.01 2.38
CA HIS A 519 12.62 22.00 1.59
C HIS A 519 11.37 22.52 2.32
N THR A 520 11.28 23.84 2.53
CA THR A 520 10.13 24.50 3.16
C THR A 520 9.12 24.98 2.12
N VAL A 521 7.82 24.76 2.36
CA VAL A 521 6.74 25.23 1.48
C VAL A 521 6.05 26.43 2.12
N THR A 522 6.27 27.61 1.53
CA THR A 522 5.67 28.87 1.97
C THR A 522 4.61 29.32 0.98
N LEU A 523 3.39 29.51 1.45
CA LEU A 523 2.31 30.00 0.59
C LEU A 523 2.46 31.49 0.33
N PRO A 524 2.53 31.93 -0.95
CA PRO A 524 2.41 33.34 -1.29
C PRO A 524 1.08 33.95 -0.81
N PRO A 525 0.94 35.29 -0.76
CA PRO A 525 -0.33 35.95 -0.55
C PRO A 525 -1.41 35.45 -1.53
N ASN A 526 -2.67 35.41 -1.08
CA ASN A 526 -3.86 34.97 -1.82
C ASN A 526 -3.90 33.48 -2.22
N CYS A 527 -2.74 32.86 -2.47
CA CYS A 527 -2.59 31.42 -2.68
C CYS A 527 -3.37 30.60 -1.64
N ARG A 528 -4.14 29.62 -2.11
CA ARG A 528 -5.01 28.76 -1.29
C ARG A 528 -4.50 27.34 -1.15
N ALA A 529 -3.67 26.85 -2.06
CA ALA A 529 -3.06 25.53 -1.96
C ALA A 529 -1.64 25.52 -2.53
N SER A 530 -0.94 24.39 -2.39
CA SER A 530 0.34 24.14 -3.05
C SER A 530 0.33 22.74 -3.63
N LEU A 531 0.79 22.60 -4.87
CA LEU A 531 1.01 21.32 -5.52
C LEU A 531 2.46 20.89 -5.30
N LEU A 532 2.64 19.71 -4.70
CA LEU A 532 3.94 19.08 -4.46
C LEU A 532 4.09 17.90 -5.41
N THR A 533 5.17 17.86 -6.19
CA THR A 533 5.47 16.74 -7.10
C THR A 533 6.70 16.00 -6.60
N VAL A 534 6.55 14.71 -6.33
CA VAL A 534 7.64 13.81 -5.89
C VAL A 534 7.73 12.61 -6.83
N THR A 535 8.93 12.08 -7.04
CA THR A 535 9.15 10.93 -7.92
C THR A 535 9.95 9.88 -7.18
N ALA A 536 9.58 8.61 -7.37
CA ALA A 536 10.34 7.48 -6.87
C ALA A 536 11.64 7.34 -7.66
N GLU A 537 12.76 7.29 -6.95
CA GLU A 537 14.06 6.91 -7.46
C GLU A 537 14.49 5.61 -6.76
N TRP A 538 15.32 4.81 -7.42
CA TRP A 538 15.79 3.53 -6.89
C TRP A 538 17.26 3.58 -6.54
N ASP A 539 17.55 3.19 -5.31
CA ASP A 539 18.90 3.02 -4.80
C ASP A 539 19.12 1.57 -4.37
N GLU A 540 20.38 1.15 -4.33
CA GLU A 540 20.74 -0.17 -3.83
C GLU A 540 21.09 -0.08 -2.35
N GLU A 541 20.44 -0.92 -1.55
CA GLU A 541 20.67 -0.99 -0.11
C GLU A 541 21.25 -2.35 0.26
N TYR A 542 22.09 -2.36 1.29
CA TYR A 542 22.76 -3.56 1.75
C TYR A 542 22.39 -3.87 3.20
N THR A 543 22.21 -5.15 3.51
CA THR A 543 22.23 -5.62 4.89
C THR A 543 23.68 -5.68 5.40
N ALA A 544 23.83 -5.74 6.72
CA ALA A 544 25.10 -5.81 7.42
C ALA A 544 25.96 -7.03 7.01
N ASP A 545 25.35 -8.05 6.40
CA ASP A 545 26.00 -9.27 5.90
C ASP A 545 26.30 -9.24 4.40
N GLY A 546 26.11 -8.08 3.76
CA GLY A 546 26.44 -7.83 2.37
C GLY A 546 25.43 -8.37 1.36
N ARG A 547 24.27 -8.91 1.79
CA ARG A 547 23.16 -9.09 0.84
C ARG A 547 22.73 -7.72 0.34
N SER A 548 22.34 -7.63 -0.93
CA SER A 548 21.75 -6.42 -1.49
C SER A 548 20.31 -6.67 -1.88
N ASP A 549 19.54 -5.60 -1.95
CA ASP A 549 18.18 -5.62 -2.46
C ASP A 549 18.11 -5.58 -4.00
N GLY A 550 19.27 -5.49 -4.68
CA GLY A 550 19.34 -5.40 -6.14
C GLY A 550 18.78 -4.10 -6.71
N ARG A 551 18.88 -3.00 -5.96
CA ARG A 551 18.38 -1.66 -6.36
C ARG A 551 16.86 -1.59 -6.44
N HIS A 552 16.18 -2.19 -5.47
CA HIS A 552 14.72 -2.26 -5.42
C HIS A 552 14.14 -1.28 -4.39
N ALA A 553 14.96 -0.69 -3.51
CA ALA A 553 14.57 0.30 -2.53
C ALA A 553 14.17 1.61 -3.23
N ALA A 554 12.87 1.90 -3.17
CA ALA A 554 12.32 3.15 -3.65
C ALA A 554 12.49 4.25 -2.59
N ARG A 555 12.94 5.43 -3.02
CA ARG A 555 12.98 6.66 -2.23
C ARG A 555 12.28 7.78 -2.98
N PHE A 556 11.51 8.62 -2.29
CA PHE A 556 10.91 9.79 -2.95
C PHE A 556 11.83 10.98 -2.91
N VAL A 557 12.05 11.55 -4.10
CA VAL A 557 12.77 12.79 -4.26
C VAL A 557 11.80 13.89 -4.67
N LEU A 558 11.88 15.04 -3.99
CA LEU A 558 11.08 16.20 -4.32
C LEU A 558 11.49 16.79 -5.66
N GLN A 559 10.58 16.84 -6.64
CA GLN A 559 10.84 17.42 -7.96
C GLN A 559 10.42 18.87 -8.07
N GLY A 560 9.29 19.27 -7.47
CA GLY A 560 8.78 20.63 -7.61
C GLY A 560 7.70 21.00 -6.60
N VAL A 561 7.55 22.30 -6.38
CA VAL A 561 6.51 22.90 -5.55
C VAL A 561 5.90 24.08 -6.30
N HIS A 562 4.58 24.08 -6.48
CA HIS A 562 3.87 25.12 -7.20
C HIS A 562 2.74 25.72 -6.36
N PRO A 563 2.68 27.05 -6.18
CA PRO A 563 1.55 27.68 -5.54
C PRO A 563 0.31 27.60 -6.43
N ILE A 564 -0.83 27.25 -5.83
CA ILE A 564 -2.11 27.12 -6.53
C ILE A 564 -3.07 28.21 -6.04
N TYR A 565 -3.51 29.01 -7.00
CA TYR A 565 -4.48 30.09 -6.84
C TYR A 565 -5.84 29.62 -7.34
N PRO A 566 -6.94 29.90 -6.63
CA PRO A 566 -8.28 29.69 -7.16
C PRO A 566 -8.46 30.46 -8.46
N SER A 567 -9.27 29.94 -9.38
CA SER A 567 -9.51 30.53 -10.71
C SER A 567 -9.96 32.00 -10.61
N ARG A 568 -10.84 32.31 -9.65
CA ARG A 568 -11.34 33.68 -9.39
C ARG A 568 -10.24 34.68 -9.02
N GLU A 569 -9.16 34.21 -8.40
CA GLU A 569 -8.03 35.08 -8.05
C GLU A 569 -6.99 35.16 -9.17
N ARG A 570 -6.91 34.13 -10.02
CA ARG A 570 -6.04 34.10 -11.21
C ARG A 570 -6.45 35.16 -12.22
N GLU A 571 -7.73 35.28 -12.53
CA GLU A 571 -8.28 36.33 -13.41
C GLU A 571 -7.92 37.75 -12.93
N ALA A 572 -7.87 37.97 -11.61
CA ALA A 572 -7.51 39.25 -11.00
C ALA A 572 -5.99 39.53 -10.94
N LEU A 573 -5.16 38.49 -11.10
CA LEU A 573 -3.70 38.55 -11.19
C LEU A 573 -3.24 38.70 -12.65
N ASP A 574 -3.87 37.98 -13.57
CA ASP A 574 -3.59 38.01 -15.00
C ASP A 574 -4.04 39.33 -15.64
N GLY A 575 -5.09 39.97 -15.12
CA GLY A 575 -5.50 41.34 -15.51
C GLY A 575 -4.54 42.48 -15.08
N ARG A 576 -3.36 42.15 -14.55
CA ARG A 576 -2.32 43.12 -14.13
C ARG A 576 -0.95 42.91 -14.76
N CYS A 577 -0.82 42.00 -15.72
CA CYS A 577 0.40 41.83 -16.50
C CYS A 577 0.22 42.45 -17.89
N ASP A 578 1.18 43.28 -18.29
CA ASP A 578 1.25 43.95 -19.58
C ASP A 578 1.05 42.99 -20.76
N GLU A 579 0.37 43.50 -21.78
CA GLU A 579 0.10 42.89 -23.07
C GLU A 579 1.37 42.27 -23.70
N GLY A 580 1.58 40.96 -23.52
CA GLY A 580 2.68 40.26 -24.15
C GLY A 580 2.97 38.87 -23.56
N ALA A 581 2.37 37.85 -24.18
CA ALA A 581 2.56 36.41 -24.01
C ALA A 581 1.48 35.69 -23.19
N TRP A 582 1.10 34.52 -23.73
CA TRP A 582 0.06 33.56 -23.31
C TRP A 582 -1.34 33.79 -23.91
N ASP A 583 -1.41 33.59 -25.22
CA ASP A 583 -2.66 33.35 -25.94
C ASP A 583 -3.17 31.93 -25.59
N VAL A 584 -4.02 31.84 -24.56
CA VAL A 584 -4.75 30.62 -24.17
C VAL A 584 -6.20 30.76 -24.63
N CYS A 585 -6.41 31.05 -25.91
CA CYS A 585 -7.71 31.04 -26.55
C CYS A 585 -7.65 30.23 -27.85
N SER A 586 -7.50 28.90 -27.73
CA SER A 586 -7.82 27.96 -28.81
C SER A 586 -7.98 26.54 -28.27
N LEU A 587 -9.05 26.35 -27.49
CA LEU A 587 -9.76 25.07 -27.47
C LEU A 587 -11.09 25.30 -28.18
N PRO A 588 -11.53 24.40 -29.06
CA PRO A 588 -12.69 24.61 -29.91
C PRO A 588 -13.95 24.80 -29.07
N ASP A 589 -14.72 25.82 -29.41
CA ASP A 589 -16.06 26.07 -28.89
C ASP A 589 -16.86 24.75 -28.91
N ARG A 590 -17.29 24.30 -27.73
CA ARG A 590 -18.28 23.23 -27.64
C ARG A 590 -19.59 23.81 -28.15
N GLU A 591 -19.95 23.43 -29.37
CA GLU A 591 -21.30 23.59 -29.90
C GLU A 591 -22.34 23.11 -28.86
N ASP A 592 -23.40 23.91 -28.73
CA ASP A 592 -24.58 23.68 -27.92
C ASP A 592 -25.12 22.25 -28.07
N VAL A 593 -24.77 21.37 -27.13
CA VAL A 593 -25.47 20.10 -26.96
C VAL A 593 -26.80 20.41 -26.28
N SER A 594 -27.83 20.41 -27.13
CA SER A 594 -29.25 20.53 -26.80
C SER A 594 -29.68 19.84 -25.51
N GLU A 595 -30.69 20.45 -24.89
CA GLU A 595 -31.24 20.24 -23.55
C GLU A 595 -31.99 18.91 -23.31
N SER A 596 -31.64 17.80 -23.97
CA SER A 596 -32.49 16.60 -24.04
C SER A 596 -32.00 15.32 -23.33
N THR A 597 -30.87 15.31 -22.61
CA THR A 597 -30.41 14.12 -21.86
C THR A 597 -29.99 14.41 -20.42
N LYS A 598 -30.87 15.06 -19.65
CA LYS A 598 -30.82 15.02 -18.17
C LYS A 598 -31.54 13.78 -17.66
N GLN A 599 -30.94 12.59 -17.82
CA GLN A 599 -31.29 11.46 -16.95
C GLN A 599 -30.38 11.52 -15.71
N PRO A 600 -30.92 11.68 -14.50
CA PRO A 600 -30.11 11.66 -13.29
C PRO A 600 -29.50 10.26 -13.11
N LEU A 601 -28.17 10.19 -12.97
CA LEU A 601 -27.50 8.99 -12.47
C LEU A 601 -28.15 8.58 -11.14
N PRO A 602 -28.56 7.30 -10.97
CA PRO A 602 -29.29 6.88 -9.79
C PRO A 602 -28.41 7.02 -8.54
N LYS A 603 -28.85 7.87 -7.60
CA LYS A 603 -28.19 8.15 -6.30
C LYS A 603 -28.07 6.89 -5.45
N PHE A 604 -26.95 6.19 -5.52
CA PHE A 604 -26.54 5.18 -4.54
C PHE A 604 -25.02 5.26 -4.32
N TYR A 605 -24.59 6.11 -3.38
CA TYR A 605 -23.21 6.10 -2.89
C TYR A 605 -23.19 5.36 -1.55
N GLY A 606 -22.73 4.12 -1.54
CA GLY A 606 -22.53 3.35 -0.31
C GLY A 606 -21.13 3.63 0.25
N HIS A 607 -21.03 4.18 1.45
CA HIS A 607 -19.73 4.34 2.13
C HIS A 607 -19.24 3.00 2.66
N ALA A 608 -17.99 2.65 2.35
CA ALA A 608 -17.40 1.38 2.73
C ALA A 608 -16.72 1.46 4.10
N SER A 609 -16.91 0.43 4.94
CA SER A 609 -16.23 0.34 6.24
C SER A 609 -14.79 -0.17 6.10
N GLY A 610 -14.02 -0.20 7.20
CA GLY A 610 -12.69 -0.82 7.21
C GLY A 610 -12.68 -2.30 6.82
N ALA A 611 -13.80 -3.01 7.00
CA ALA A 611 -13.95 -4.40 6.53
C ALA A 611 -13.95 -4.49 4.98
N ASP A 612 -14.47 -3.46 4.33
CA ASP A 612 -14.58 -3.41 2.87
C ASP A 612 -13.21 -3.13 2.24
N LEU A 613 -12.36 -2.33 2.91
CA LEU A 613 -10.99 -2.11 2.48
C LEU A 613 -10.11 -3.35 2.66
N LEU A 614 -10.36 -4.15 3.72
CA LEU A 614 -9.75 -5.46 3.85
C LEU A 614 -10.14 -6.36 2.67
N GLU A 615 -11.42 -6.39 2.30
CA GLU A 615 -11.87 -7.15 1.13
C GLU A 615 -11.21 -6.65 -0.16
N LEU A 616 -11.13 -5.33 -0.38
CA LEU A 616 -10.41 -4.77 -1.53
C LEU A 616 -8.93 -5.18 -1.54
N SER A 617 -8.27 -5.18 -0.38
CA SER A 617 -6.88 -5.63 -0.26
C SER A 617 -6.74 -7.12 -0.64
N SER A 618 -7.60 -7.98 -0.10
CA SER A 618 -7.61 -9.41 -0.44
C SER A 618 -7.80 -9.65 -1.93
N VAL A 619 -8.70 -8.89 -2.56
CA VAL A 619 -8.94 -8.98 -4.01
C VAL A 619 -7.75 -8.47 -4.81
N THR A 620 -7.10 -7.40 -4.34
CA THR A 620 -5.91 -6.85 -4.99
C THR A 620 -4.77 -7.87 -4.97
N TYR A 621 -4.50 -8.50 -3.83
CA TYR A 621 -3.51 -9.58 -3.74
C TYR A 621 -3.88 -10.81 -4.55
N LEU A 622 -5.17 -11.16 -4.58
CA LEU A 622 -5.66 -12.26 -5.41
C LEU A 622 -5.42 -11.97 -6.89
N ALA A 623 -5.76 -10.76 -7.35
CA ALA A 623 -5.53 -10.33 -8.72
C ALA A 623 -4.03 -10.37 -9.09
N ASP A 624 -3.17 -9.78 -8.26
CA ASP A 624 -1.69 -9.83 -8.42
C ASP A 624 -1.19 -11.27 -8.55
N SER A 625 -1.73 -12.17 -7.74
CA SER A 625 -1.33 -13.58 -7.74
C SER A 625 -1.85 -14.35 -8.96
N LEU A 626 -3.02 -13.99 -9.50
CA LEU A 626 -3.68 -14.75 -10.58
C LEU A 626 -3.13 -14.45 -11.97
N LEU A 627 -2.51 -13.27 -12.18
CA LEU A 627 -2.07 -12.81 -13.51
C LEU A 627 -1.11 -13.79 -14.21
N ASP A 628 -0.32 -14.58 -13.45
CA ASP A 628 0.70 -15.50 -13.98
C ASP A 628 0.62 -16.94 -13.39
N CYS A 629 -0.51 -17.33 -12.80
CA CYS A 629 -0.68 -18.68 -12.22
C CYS A 629 -1.13 -19.76 -13.23
N ARG A 630 -0.63 -20.98 -13.04
CA ARG A 630 -1.16 -22.17 -13.74
C ARG A 630 -2.58 -22.46 -13.27
N SER A 631 -3.41 -23.04 -14.13
CA SER A 631 -4.81 -23.34 -13.83
C SER A 631 -5.03 -24.18 -12.54
N GLU A 632 -4.10 -25.08 -12.21
CA GLU A 632 -4.13 -25.87 -10.97
C GLU A 632 -3.84 -25.01 -9.72
N ASP A 633 -2.84 -24.13 -9.82
CA ASP A 633 -2.43 -23.20 -8.76
C ASP A 633 -3.56 -22.21 -8.44
N VAL A 634 -4.29 -21.79 -9.46
CA VAL A 634 -5.47 -20.93 -9.35
C VAL A 634 -6.59 -21.55 -8.51
N ILE A 635 -6.85 -22.85 -8.67
CA ILE A 635 -7.84 -23.58 -7.86
C ILE A 635 -7.38 -23.67 -6.40
N ARG A 636 -6.08 -23.87 -6.17
CA ARG A 636 -5.48 -23.93 -4.83
C ARG A 636 -5.59 -22.57 -4.12
N ILE A 637 -5.29 -21.47 -4.80
CA ILE A 637 -5.49 -20.11 -4.29
C ILE A 637 -6.98 -19.88 -3.95
N ALA A 638 -7.89 -20.29 -4.84
CA ALA A 638 -9.33 -20.15 -4.62
C ALA A 638 -9.81 -20.96 -3.41
N ASN A 639 -9.29 -22.18 -3.21
CA ASN A 639 -9.61 -23.03 -2.07
C ASN A 639 -9.03 -22.48 -0.75
N LEU A 640 -7.81 -21.93 -0.77
CA LEU A 640 -7.22 -21.24 0.38
C LEU A 640 -8.04 -20.01 0.77
N ALA A 641 -8.51 -19.23 -0.21
CA ALA A 641 -9.41 -18.10 0.01
C ALA A 641 -10.78 -18.56 0.58
N ARG A 642 -11.28 -19.74 0.15
CA ARG A 642 -12.55 -20.31 0.60
C ARG A 642 -12.49 -20.87 2.03
N TYR A 643 -11.40 -21.55 2.41
CA TYR A 643 -11.24 -22.14 3.75
C TYR A 643 -11.23 -21.06 4.85
N LYS A 644 -10.77 -19.85 4.54
CA LYS A 644 -10.65 -18.74 5.49
C LYS A 644 -11.93 -17.93 5.75
N ARG A 645 -13.04 -18.16 5.03
CA ARG A 645 -14.34 -17.52 5.30
C ARG A 645 -15.49 -18.55 5.32
N GLN A 646 -15.89 -18.98 6.52
CA GLN A 646 -17.25 -19.49 6.76
C GLN A 646 -18.31 -18.35 6.77
N GLY A 647 -18.15 -17.33 5.91
CA GLY A 647 -19.04 -16.18 5.83
C GLY A 647 -19.19 -15.68 4.39
N ASP A 648 -20.43 -15.46 3.97
CA ASP A 648 -20.89 -15.09 2.62
C ASP A 648 -20.18 -13.85 2.05
N SER A 649 -19.08 -14.03 1.30
CA SER A 649 -18.52 -12.99 0.41
C SER A 649 -18.92 -13.26 -1.04
N PRO A 650 -19.77 -12.41 -1.64
CA PRO A 650 -20.20 -12.55 -3.04
C PRO A 650 -19.06 -12.39 -4.07
N LEU A 651 -18.02 -11.64 -3.73
CA LEU A 651 -16.90 -11.32 -4.64
C LEU A 651 -15.92 -12.49 -4.78
N LEU A 652 -15.60 -13.17 -3.67
CA LEU A 652 -14.79 -14.39 -3.68
C LEU A 652 -15.55 -15.59 -4.27
N ALA A 653 -16.88 -15.64 -4.11
CA ALA A 653 -17.73 -16.64 -4.78
C ALA A 653 -17.73 -16.47 -6.31
N SER A 654 -17.72 -15.22 -6.80
CA SER A 654 -17.63 -14.90 -8.23
C SER A 654 -16.29 -15.30 -8.83
N VAL A 655 -15.18 -15.03 -8.12
CA VAL A 655 -13.84 -15.49 -8.54
C VAL A 655 -13.81 -17.03 -8.57
N HIS A 656 -14.24 -17.72 -7.51
CA HIS A 656 -14.33 -19.18 -7.47
C HIS A 656 -15.18 -19.78 -8.61
N GLY A 657 -16.31 -19.16 -8.99
CA GLY A 657 -17.15 -19.62 -10.10
C GLY A 657 -16.50 -19.50 -11.50
N VAL A 658 -15.56 -18.59 -11.67
CA VAL A 658 -14.71 -18.47 -12.87
C VAL A 658 -13.62 -19.55 -12.85
N LEU A 659 -13.05 -19.82 -11.67
CA LEU A 659 -11.92 -20.74 -11.51
C LEU A 659 -12.33 -22.23 -11.55
N CYS A 660 -13.51 -22.60 -11.05
CA CYS A 660 -14.01 -23.99 -11.13
C CYS A 660 -14.33 -24.43 -12.57
N ARG A 661 -14.76 -23.53 -13.46
CA ARG A 661 -15.00 -23.89 -14.88
C ARG A 661 -13.73 -24.23 -15.64
N ARG A 662 -12.60 -23.62 -15.25
CA ARG A 662 -11.24 -23.93 -15.72
C ARG A 662 -10.73 -25.30 -15.25
N SER A 663 -11.29 -25.83 -14.15
CA SER A 663 -10.98 -27.15 -13.56
C SER A 663 -11.75 -28.29 -14.24
N SER A 664 -13.04 -28.10 -14.50
CA SER A 664 -13.93 -29.14 -15.02
C SER A 664 -13.55 -29.57 -16.44
N LEU A 665 -13.05 -28.64 -17.26
CA LEU A 665 -12.53 -28.91 -18.61
C LEU A 665 -11.26 -29.79 -18.63
N ARG A 666 -10.62 -30.05 -17.49
CA ARG A 666 -9.33 -30.75 -17.41
C ARG A 666 -9.38 -32.11 -16.72
N ASN A 667 -10.45 -32.41 -15.98
CA ASN A 667 -10.58 -33.67 -15.26
C ASN A 667 -11.21 -34.81 -16.08
N GLY A 668 -11.43 -34.61 -17.39
CA GLY A 668 -11.83 -35.69 -18.30
C GLY A 668 -13.08 -36.45 -17.85
N GLN A 669 -13.94 -35.83 -17.05
CA GLN A 669 -15.31 -36.29 -16.91
C GLN A 669 -16.05 -35.61 -18.06
N ASP A 670 -16.15 -36.39 -19.14
CA ASP A 670 -16.83 -36.13 -20.41
C ASP A 670 -16.11 -35.16 -21.36
N ALA A 671 -15.09 -35.66 -22.09
CA ALA A 671 -14.75 -35.18 -23.44
C ALA A 671 -13.76 -36.14 -24.14
N GLU A 672 -14.28 -37.12 -24.89
CA GLU A 672 -13.49 -37.80 -25.93
C GLU A 672 -13.36 -36.84 -27.13
N GLY A 673 -12.14 -36.46 -27.52
CA GLY A 673 -11.91 -35.76 -28.79
C GLY A 673 -10.73 -34.81 -28.95
N ASP A 674 -9.79 -34.69 -28.00
CA ASP A 674 -8.90 -33.49 -27.97
C ASP A 674 -7.38 -33.72 -27.85
N ASP A 675 -6.88 -34.89 -28.28
CA ASP A 675 -5.44 -35.19 -28.23
C ASP A 675 -4.60 -34.35 -29.24
N ASP A 676 -5.20 -33.87 -30.34
CA ASP A 676 -4.53 -33.02 -31.34
C ASP A 676 -4.34 -31.55 -30.87
N GLN A 677 -5.19 -31.06 -29.94
CA GLN A 677 -5.07 -29.70 -29.38
C GLN A 677 -3.90 -29.56 -28.39
N LEU A 678 -3.54 -30.65 -27.71
CA LEU A 678 -2.48 -30.66 -26.71
C LEU A 678 -1.08 -30.53 -27.35
N ASP A 679 -0.87 -31.12 -28.52
CA ASP A 679 0.39 -31.00 -29.27
C ASP A 679 0.55 -29.62 -29.93
N GLN A 680 -0.56 -28.95 -30.25
CA GLN A 680 -0.56 -27.58 -30.79
C GLN A 680 -0.24 -26.54 -29.69
N TYR A 681 -0.65 -26.77 -28.44
CA TYR A 681 -0.31 -25.93 -27.28
C TYR A 681 1.18 -26.07 -26.90
N ARG A 682 1.72 -27.29 -26.91
CA ARG A 682 3.16 -27.57 -26.64
C ARG A 682 4.09 -26.90 -27.65
N PHE A 683 3.67 -26.76 -28.91
CA PHE A 683 4.43 -26.07 -29.95
C PHE A 683 4.50 -24.54 -29.72
N THR A 684 3.41 -23.95 -29.19
CA THR A 684 3.27 -22.51 -28.95
C THR A 684 4.10 -22.04 -27.74
N THR A 685 4.08 -22.82 -26.65
CA THR A 685 4.86 -22.52 -25.42
C THR A 685 6.37 -22.63 -25.65
N ARG A 686 6.83 -23.58 -26.49
CA ARG A 686 8.26 -23.70 -26.86
C ARG A 686 8.75 -22.52 -27.71
N ARG A 687 7.88 -21.88 -28.49
CA ARG A 687 8.23 -20.72 -29.33
C ARG A 687 8.21 -19.40 -28.55
N LEU A 688 7.30 -19.24 -27.58
CA LEU A 688 7.32 -18.13 -26.61
C LEU A 688 8.60 -18.16 -25.76
N ARG A 689 9.04 -19.36 -25.36
CA ARG A 689 10.28 -19.56 -24.58
C ARG A 689 11.53 -19.07 -25.33
N ARG A 690 11.62 -19.32 -26.65
CA ARG A 690 12.69 -18.77 -27.50
C ARG A 690 12.61 -17.25 -27.74
N ARG A 691 11.45 -16.61 -27.57
CA ARG A 691 11.30 -15.14 -27.71
C ARG A 691 11.72 -14.38 -26.45
N ILE A 692 11.53 -14.98 -25.28
CA ILE A 692 11.99 -14.42 -24.00
C ILE A 692 13.53 -14.45 -23.92
N ASP A 693 14.16 -15.57 -24.31
CA ASP A 693 15.64 -15.68 -24.35
C ASP A 693 16.32 -14.72 -25.36
N ILE A 694 15.57 -14.22 -26.36
CA ILE A 694 16.08 -13.26 -27.36
C ILE A 694 15.84 -11.80 -26.91
N ALA A 695 14.93 -11.55 -25.97
CA ALA A 695 14.63 -10.21 -25.45
C ALA A 695 15.69 -9.67 -24.46
N GLU A 696 16.59 -10.53 -23.95
CA GLU A 696 17.69 -10.15 -23.04
C GLU A 696 18.98 -9.69 -23.76
N ARG A 697 18.95 -9.49 -25.08
CA ARG A 697 20.05 -8.83 -25.81
C ARG A 697 19.51 -7.70 -26.67
N PRO A 698 20.14 -6.51 -26.71
CA PRO A 698 19.59 -5.36 -27.41
C PRO A 698 19.68 -5.60 -28.93
N PRO A 699 18.58 -5.58 -29.71
CA PRO A 699 18.66 -5.80 -31.14
C PRO A 699 18.42 -4.52 -31.97
N THR A 700 19.24 -4.37 -33.01
CA THR A 700 19.22 -3.33 -34.05
C THR A 700 18.12 -3.54 -35.11
N GLY A 701 17.67 -2.43 -35.72
CA GLY A 701 16.31 -2.20 -36.21
C GLY A 701 15.81 -2.83 -37.53
N GLU A 702 16.61 -3.52 -38.35
CA GLU A 702 16.14 -3.91 -39.70
C GLU A 702 15.46 -5.29 -39.82
N ARG A 703 15.55 -6.14 -38.80
CA ARG A 703 14.94 -7.50 -38.83
C ARG A 703 13.49 -7.57 -38.33
N ILE A 704 12.95 -6.45 -37.83
CA ILE A 704 11.65 -6.35 -37.13
C ILE A 704 10.46 -6.31 -38.11
N ALA A 705 10.64 -5.80 -39.32
CA ALA A 705 9.52 -5.54 -40.24
C ALA A 705 8.98 -6.82 -40.93
N GLN A 706 9.86 -7.74 -41.35
CA GLN A 706 9.44 -8.94 -42.11
C GLN A 706 8.89 -10.08 -41.23
N ILE A 707 9.22 -10.12 -39.94
CA ILE A 707 8.73 -11.14 -39.00
C ILE A 707 7.29 -10.83 -38.54
N ARG A 708 6.90 -9.55 -38.49
CA ARG A 708 5.61 -9.08 -37.95
C ARG A 708 4.38 -9.41 -38.82
N SER A 709 4.51 -9.65 -40.13
CA SER A 709 3.36 -9.89 -41.02
C SER A 709 2.90 -11.35 -41.06
N LYS A 710 3.84 -12.30 -40.98
CA LYS A 710 3.54 -13.74 -41.00
C LYS A 710 3.04 -14.25 -39.63
N GLU A 711 3.50 -13.64 -38.55
CA GLU A 711 3.08 -13.96 -37.17
C GLU A 711 1.69 -13.40 -36.81
N ARG A 712 1.31 -12.23 -37.35
CA ARG A 712 -0.05 -11.69 -37.16
C ARG A 712 -1.12 -12.58 -37.79
N ARG A 713 -0.89 -13.10 -39.01
CA ARG A 713 -1.84 -14.01 -39.68
C ARG A 713 -2.11 -15.29 -38.87
N GLN A 714 -1.11 -15.81 -38.14
CA GLN A 714 -1.27 -16.98 -37.27
C GLN A 714 -1.98 -16.67 -35.95
N TYR A 715 -1.72 -15.50 -35.35
CA TYR A 715 -2.40 -15.03 -34.14
C TYR A 715 -3.92 -14.85 -34.36
N TYR A 716 -4.31 -14.20 -35.47
CA TYR A 716 -5.73 -13.98 -35.80
C TYR A 716 -6.46 -15.27 -36.18
N SER A 717 -5.80 -16.22 -36.86
CA SER A 717 -6.39 -17.55 -37.12
C SER A 717 -6.67 -18.34 -35.83
N CYS A 718 -5.89 -18.12 -34.77
CA CYS A 718 -6.11 -18.73 -33.46
C CYS A 718 -7.24 -18.03 -32.69
N LEU A 719 -7.28 -16.69 -32.70
CA LEU A 719 -8.31 -15.90 -32.03
C LEU A 719 -9.70 -16.15 -32.63
N VAL A 720 -9.81 -16.20 -33.96
CA VAL A 720 -11.06 -16.50 -34.68
C VAL A 720 -11.56 -17.91 -34.38
N ARG A 721 -10.65 -18.90 -34.31
CA ARG A 721 -11.01 -20.28 -33.93
C ARG A 721 -11.47 -20.35 -32.47
N HIS A 722 -10.78 -19.65 -31.57
CA HIS A 722 -11.13 -19.59 -30.15
C HIS A 722 -12.49 -18.92 -29.90
N CYS A 723 -12.82 -17.86 -30.66
CA CYS A 723 -14.13 -17.22 -30.62
C CYS A 723 -15.24 -18.11 -31.20
N ALA A 724 -14.97 -18.84 -32.29
CA ALA A 724 -15.92 -19.80 -32.87
C ALA A 724 -16.21 -20.98 -31.92
N GLU A 725 -15.18 -21.54 -31.27
CA GLU A 725 -15.31 -22.61 -30.27
C GLU A 725 -16.01 -22.14 -28.98
N THR A 726 -15.77 -20.89 -28.57
CA THR A 726 -16.45 -20.27 -27.42
C THR A 726 -17.93 -20.00 -27.73
N LEU A 727 -18.27 -19.66 -28.99
CA LEU A 727 -19.64 -19.46 -29.45
C LEU A 727 -20.41 -20.78 -29.59
N ASP A 728 -19.77 -21.84 -30.10
CA ASP A 728 -20.33 -23.20 -30.15
C ASP A 728 -20.65 -23.74 -28.74
N CYS A 729 -19.86 -23.37 -27.72
CA CYS A 729 -20.14 -23.72 -26.32
C CYS A 729 -21.38 -22.99 -25.72
N PHE A 730 -21.97 -22.02 -26.42
CA PHE A 730 -23.08 -21.20 -25.94
C PHE A 730 -24.30 -21.09 -26.88
N SER A 731 -24.31 -21.74 -28.05
CA SER A 731 -25.43 -21.68 -29.01
C SER A 731 -26.23 -22.97 -29.08
N ASP A 732 -27.49 -22.90 -28.63
CA ASP A 732 -28.59 -23.80 -29.01
C ASP A 732 -29.64 -23.02 -29.84
N THR A 733 -29.21 -21.99 -30.57
CA THR A 733 -30.11 -21.10 -31.34
C THR A 733 -29.59 -20.86 -32.76
N GLU A 734 -30.50 -21.03 -33.72
CA GLU A 734 -30.39 -20.86 -35.18
C GLU A 734 -30.05 -19.43 -35.63
N CYS A 735 -28.91 -18.89 -35.20
CA CYS A 735 -28.21 -17.87 -35.96
C CYS A 735 -27.03 -18.59 -36.60
N SER A 736 -27.05 -18.76 -37.93
CA SER A 736 -26.06 -19.61 -38.59
C SER A 736 -24.68 -19.01 -38.40
N LEU A 737 -23.85 -19.74 -37.66
CA LEU A 737 -22.41 -19.54 -37.53
C LEU A 737 -21.76 -19.25 -38.91
N GLU A 738 -22.35 -19.78 -39.99
CA GLU A 738 -21.95 -19.57 -41.40
C GLU A 738 -22.03 -18.12 -41.91
N GLU A 739 -22.96 -17.28 -41.44
CA GLU A 739 -23.01 -15.87 -41.90
C GLU A 739 -21.92 -15.02 -41.25
N VAL A 740 -21.67 -15.23 -39.95
CA VAL A 740 -20.59 -14.55 -39.20
C VAL A 740 -19.22 -15.05 -39.63
N LEU A 741 -19.09 -16.37 -39.87
CA LEU A 741 -17.88 -16.96 -40.43
C LEU A 741 -17.66 -16.54 -41.89
N GLY A 742 -18.71 -16.37 -42.70
CA GLY A 742 -18.62 -15.89 -44.08
C GLY A 742 -18.07 -14.47 -44.20
N GLU A 743 -18.53 -13.54 -43.36
CA GLU A 743 -17.98 -12.17 -43.25
C GLU A 743 -16.52 -12.16 -42.78
N LEU A 744 -16.15 -13.09 -41.89
CA LEU A 744 -14.79 -13.23 -41.35
C LEU A 744 -13.81 -13.93 -42.32
N GLU A 745 -14.29 -14.87 -43.14
CA GLU A 745 -13.50 -15.55 -44.17
C GLU A 745 -13.10 -14.58 -45.31
N ILE A 746 -13.95 -13.58 -45.59
CA ILE A 746 -13.63 -12.46 -46.48
C ILE A 746 -12.49 -11.60 -45.91
N GLY A 747 -12.47 -11.39 -44.59
CA GLY A 747 -11.37 -10.71 -43.89
C GLY A 747 -10.05 -11.49 -43.89
N ARG A 748 -10.10 -12.82 -44.05
CA ARG A 748 -8.91 -13.69 -44.10
C ARG A 748 -8.11 -13.56 -45.41
N GLN A 749 -8.73 -13.06 -46.49
CA GLN A 749 -8.12 -12.94 -47.81
C GLN A 749 -7.64 -11.52 -48.18
N ARG A 750 -7.99 -10.48 -47.42
CA ARG A 750 -7.52 -9.10 -47.66
C ARG A 750 -6.81 -8.55 -46.42
N GLU A 751 -5.71 -7.83 -46.61
CA GLU A 751 -4.97 -7.19 -45.52
C GLU A 751 -5.87 -6.18 -44.79
N LEU A 752 -6.47 -6.62 -43.68
CA LEU A 752 -7.38 -5.78 -42.92
C LEU A 752 -6.63 -4.62 -42.28
N SER A 753 -7.20 -3.42 -42.41
CA SER A 753 -6.67 -2.23 -41.76
C SER A 753 -6.75 -2.39 -40.23
N PRO A 754 -5.87 -1.71 -39.47
CA PRO A 754 -5.91 -1.70 -38.00
C PRO A 754 -7.30 -1.36 -37.43
N ILE A 755 -8.08 -0.55 -38.15
CA ILE A 755 -9.43 -0.13 -37.79
C ILE A 755 -10.41 -1.31 -37.85
N THR A 756 -10.26 -2.20 -38.83
CA THR A 756 -11.11 -3.41 -38.94
C THR A 756 -10.77 -4.43 -37.86
N CYS A 757 -9.50 -4.52 -37.45
CA CYS A 757 -9.09 -5.35 -36.30
C CYS A 757 -9.68 -4.84 -34.97
N LEU A 758 -9.72 -3.52 -34.77
CA LEU A 758 -10.34 -2.91 -33.59
C LEU A 758 -11.86 -3.18 -33.56
N ARG A 759 -12.53 -3.12 -34.71
CA ARG A 759 -13.97 -3.47 -34.85
C ARG A 759 -14.26 -4.91 -34.44
N LEU A 760 -13.38 -5.85 -34.75
CA LEU A 760 -13.51 -7.26 -34.38
C LEU A 760 -13.26 -7.50 -32.89
N GLU A 761 -12.27 -6.85 -32.29
CA GLU A 761 -12.05 -6.90 -30.84
C GLU A 761 -13.22 -6.31 -30.05
N MET A 762 -13.81 -5.21 -30.54
CA MET A 762 -15.03 -4.63 -29.96
C MET A 762 -16.24 -5.56 -30.12
N LEU A 763 -16.38 -6.25 -31.24
CA LEU A 763 -17.46 -7.22 -31.48
C LEU A 763 -17.37 -8.40 -30.49
N VAL A 764 -16.16 -8.90 -30.20
CA VAL A 764 -15.91 -9.97 -29.22
C VAL A 764 -16.27 -9.54 -27.80
N VAL A 765 -15.84 -8.34 -27.37
CA VAL A 765 -16.21 -7.78 -26.07
C VAL A 765 -17.73 -7.60 -25.98
N HIS A 766 -18.37 -7.09 -27.04
CA HIS A 766 -19.82 -6.92 -27.10
C HIS A 766 -20.57 -8.26 -27.01
N THR A 767 -20.03 -9.32 -27.60
CA THR A 767 -20.64 -10.67 -27.63
C THR A 767 -20.52 -11.39 -26.28
N VAL A 768 -19.38 -11.22 -25.60
CA VAL A 768 -19.18 -11.71 -24.22
C VAL A 768 -20.12 -10.98 -23.26
N LEU A 769 -20.26 -9.66 -23.39
CA LEU A 769 -21.15 -8.86 -22.56
C LEU A 769 -22.64 -9.18 -22.82
N TRP A 770 -23.04 -9.41 -24.08
CA TRP A 770 -24.40 -9.82 -24.44
C TRP A 770 -24.76 -11.22 -23.91
N THR A 771 -23.80 -12.17 -23.95
CA THR A 771 -23.98 -13.52 -23.41
C THR A 771 -24.12 -13.52 -21.88
N VAL A 772 -23.39 -12.62 -21.19
CA VAL A 772 -23.56 -12.36 -19.75
C VAL A 772 -24.95 -11.78 -19.46
N HIS A 773 -25.42 -10.83 -20.28
CA HIS A 773 -26.76 -10.22 -20.18
C HIS A 773 -27.91 -11.24 -20.33
N LYS A 774 -27.83 -12.15 -21.31
CA LYS A 774 -28.87 -13.18 -21.54
C LYS A 774 -29.04 -14.12 -20.33
N ARG A 775 -27.93 -14.51 -19.70
CA ARG A 775 -27.94 -15.37 -18.48
C ARG A 775 -28.42 -14.63 -17.23
N VAL A 776 -28.10 -13.34 -17.09
CA VAL A 776 -28.61 -12.50 -16.00
C VAL A 776 -30.13 -12.34 -16.10
N SER A 777 -30.66 -12.15 -17.32
CA SER A 777 -32.11 -12.11 -17.58
C SER A 777 -32.81 -13.43 -17.24
N GLU A 778 -32.13 -14.56 -17.43
CA GLU A 778 -32.63 -15.89 -17.09
C GLU A 778 -32.66 -16.12 -15.55
N PHE A 779 -31.61 -15.70 -14.84
CA PHE A 779 -31.56 -15.74 -13.36
C PHE A 779 -32.59 -14.79 -12.70
N ARG A 780 -32.91 -13.66 -13.36
CA ARG A 780 -34.00 -12.75 -12.96
C ARG A 780 -35.37 -13.43 -13.07
N ARG A 781 -35.61 -14.20 -14.14
CA ARG A 781 -36.84 -14.99 -14.34
C ARG A 781 -37.01 -16.10 -13.29
N GLN A 782 -35.90 -16.58 -12.73
CA GLN A 782 -35.87 -17.64 -11.72
C GLN A 782 -35.91 -17.11 -10.26
N GLY A 783 -35.91 -15.78 -10.04
CA GLY A 783 -35.98 -15.19 -8.71
C GLY A 783 -34.75 -15.41 -7.81
N ARG A 784 -33.59 -15.72 -8.39
CA ARG A 784 -32.36 -16.13 -7.66
C ARG A 784 -31.36 -14.98 -7.39
N LEU A 785 -31.76 -13.74 -7.63
CA LEU A 785 -30.93 -12.54 -7.44
C LEU A 785 -31.54 -11.64 -6.36
N SER A 786 -30.75 -11.25 -5.34
CA SER A 786 -31.19 -10.23 -4.38
C SER A 786 -31.35 -8.89 -5.09
N SER A 787 -32.31 -8.07 -4.65
CA SER A 787 -32.68 -6.78 -5.27
C SER A 787 -31.51 -5.82 -5.51
N LEU A 788 -30.46 -5.86 -4.68
CA LEU A 788 -29.26 -5.04 -4.79
C LEU A 788 -28.39 -5.37 -6.03
N TRP A 789 -28.32 -6.65 -6.41
CA TRP A 789 -27.52 -7.13 -7.56
C TRP A 789 -28.25 -6.95 -8.88
N ALA A 790 -29.58 -7.08 -8.89
CA ALA A 790 -30.39 -6.77 -10.06
C ALA A 790 -30.24 -5.30 -10.47
N ASP A 791 -30.17 -4.40 -9.49
CA ASP A 791 -29.99 -2.96 -9.71
C ASP A 791 -28.58 -2.57 -10.15
N LEU A 792 -27.53 -3.18 -9.57
CA LEU A 792 -26.13 -2.91 -9.94
C LEU A 792 -25.82 -3.37 -11.37
N LEU A 793 -26.37 -4.52 -11.76
CA LEU A 793 -26.17 -5.09 -13.10
C LEU A 793 -26.98 -4.35 -14.17
N CYS A 794 -28.21 -3.91 -13.88
CA CYS A 794 -28.98 -3.07 -14.82
C CYS A 794 -28.29 -1.72 -15.08
N ARG A 795 -27.62 -1.14 -14.08
CA ARG A 795 -26.88 0.13 -14.25
C ARG A 795 -25.61 -0.03 -15.07
N THR A 796 -24.92 -1.15 -14.90
CA THR A 796 -23.73 -1.49 -15.68
C THR A 796 -24.12 -1.78 -17.14
N GLU A 797 -25.28 -2.39 -17.37
CA GLU A 797 -25.86 -2.59 -18.70
C GLU A 797 -26.22 -1.27 -19.39
N ASP A 798 -26.91 -0.35 -18.68
CA ASP A 798 -27.28 0.96 -19.20
C ASP A 798 -26.04 1.84 -19.50
N GLU A 799 -24.96 1.71 -18.72
CA GLU A 799 -23.69 2.42 -18.97
C GLU A 799 -22.91 1.83 -20.15
N LEU A 800 -22.86 0.50 -20.27
CA LEU A 800 -22.18 -0.16 -21.39
C LEU A 800 -22.93 0.04 -22.72
N GLN A 801 -24.27 0.05 -22.72
CA GLN A 801 -25.06 0.40 -23.89
C GLN A 801 -24.90 1.88 -24.26
N ARG A 802 -24.88 2.80 -23.28
CA ARG A 802 -24.65 4.23 -23.55
C ARG A 802 -23.24 4.49 -24.07
N GLU A 803 -22.23 3.79 -23.58
CA GLU A 803 -20.86 3.96 -24.05
C GLU A 803 -20.65 3.31 -25.42
N GLY A 804 -21.28 2.16 -25.67
CA GLY A 804 -21.35 1.56 -27.01
C GLY A 804 -22.03 2.48 -28.03
N LEU A 805 -23.16 3.09 -27.69
CA LEU A 805 -23.88 4.04 -28.54
C LEU A 805 -23.10 5.36 -28.75
N ARG A 806 -22.40 5.87 -27.73
CA ARG A 806 -21.53 7.06 -27.86
C ARG A 806 -20.32 6.81 -28.74
N LEU A 807 -19.75 5.62 -28.67
CA LEU A 807 -18.64 5.20 -29.55
C LEU A 807 -19.12 5.04 -30.99
N LEU A 808 -20.36 4.58 -31.20
CA LEU A 808 -21.03 4.55 -32.51
C LEU A 808 -21.36 5.96 -33.06
N ASP A 809 -21.87 6.87 -32.23
CA ASP A 809 -22.19 8.25 -32.63
C ASP A 809 -20.94 9.08 -32.97
N ARG A 810 -19.84 8.92 -32.21
CA ARG A 810 -18.52 9.49 -32.58
C ARG A 810 -18.01 8.94 -33.91
N PHE A 811 -18.36 7.70 -34.24
CA PHE A 811 -17.96 7.05 -35.49
C PHE A 811 -18.75 7.55 -36.70
N HIS A 812 -20.00 7.98 -36.52
CA HIS A 812 -20.86 8.50 -37.60
C HIS A 812 -20.68 10.01 -37.89
N GLY A 813 -20.02 10.76 -36.99
CA GLY A 813 -19.84 12.21 -37.12
C GLY A 813 -18.70 12.67 -38.04
N GLU A 814 -17.78 11.78 -38.43
CA GLU A 814 -16.70 12.14 -39.36
C GLU A 814 -17.13 11.93 -40.81
N LYS A 815 -17.39 13.03 -41.54
CA LYS A 815 -17.52 13.00 -43.00
C LYS A 815 -16.19 12.62 -43.63
N TRP A 816 -16.14 11.46 -44.28
CA TRP A 816 -15.00 11.05 -45.10
C TRP A 816 -15.27 11.28 -46.60
N PRO A 817 -14.20 11.54 -47.39
CA PRO A 817 -14.32 11.82 -48.82
C PRO A 817 -14.67 10.55 -49.59
N ASP A 818 -15.47 10.71 -50.64
CA ASP A 818 -15.82 9.67 -51.61
C ASP A 818 -14.59 8.93 -52.12
N SER A 819 -14.51 7.64 -51.79
CA SER A 819 -13.91 6.64 -52.67
C SER A 819 -14.51 5.27 -52.35
N ASP A 820 -15.30 4.78 -53.30
CA ASP A 820 -15.85 3.42 -53.36
C ASP A 820 -14.81 2.34 -53.05
N ALA A 821 -15.07 1.52 -52.03
CA ALA A 821 -14.65 0.11 -51.91
C ALA A 821 -15.30 -0.57 -50.68
#